data_AF-A0A4S3PL57-F1
#
_entry.id   AF-A0A4S3PL57-F1
#
_cell.length_a   1.000
_cell.length_b   1.000
_cell.length_c   1.000
_cell.angle_alpha   90.00
_cell.angle_beta   90.00
_cell.angle_gamma   90.00
#
_symmetry.space_group_name_H-M   'P 1'
#
loop_
_entity.id
_entity.type
_entity.pdbx_description
1 polymer ?
#
loop_
_entity_poly.entity_id
_entity_poly.type
_entity_poly.pdbx_seq_one_letter_code
_entity_poly.pdbx_strand_id
1 'polypeptide(L)'
;MKKRRFLTTALALSLSVGLVAGPTMTPEANASDVSSKLASHGSPIDLGIANDEKLIEMLKKNGKIAKNASPAEAEKVLKTYLQAKAATSGKTKDKLPKGLDANLKFPNKENDNGLKNGNGNKLGQAKKNKIDSVEKENYDGEVREDKVLVLAIDFPDYEKSSITKDETEMWYEDYTHDHFQDMIFGANGYEGPNGENLISMKQYYEQQSGGSYTVDGTVAGWYTADHPAAYYGGNDPAPDGSDIRPRTLVYEALTKAGQDPNVDLSEYDVWDRDDYDNDGVYNEPDGIIDHLMVIHAGVGEEAGGGSLGADAIWSHRWNLGNLVAVPGGTSNSDRFGGLLGAYDYTIEPEDGAAGVFIHEFGHDLGLPDEYDTVYSGEGEAVAYWSVMASGSWSGDIPGTEPPGMSAYAKEKLQAWHGGNWLSGTTINADDITQQGTELLLDEAVTKGTNHDAVRVDLPDKVNVLNTPAEGNFEYFGGKGDEVDHKMVATIDLTGKTSATLDFDAWYNIEQDWDYAMVQVSTDGGETWTSLLSERTSTTLDPDGYPAIKENLPGYTGSSNGWVHETIDLSDYAGQEIQLQFRSMTDWATNLDGFFADNVKVTADGNEVFSDGAEGEPKFSLDGFVKHDGKYTSPHYYLLEWRSHNGVDVGLKNIRRGASLMSYDPGLVVWYVDESYDNNWTGVHPGDGFLGVVDADQHAVSWSDKNIGSTRYQLHDAAFSLDKTEKMFLDYPGQFTMKDNFTQRTPLFDDSADYSNPGLVDAGRNIPEYGLKFRVVGQSADGTVGKVLIFK
;
A
#
# COMPACT_ATOMS: atom_id res chain seq x y z
N MET A 1 -3.35 71.74 -11.28
CA MET A 1 -3.07 70.98 -10.04
C MET A 1 -4.26 71.10 -9.10
N LYS A 2 -4.67 69.98 -8.46
CA LYS A 2 -5.90 69.78 -7.66
C LYS A 2 -7.18 69.56 -8.48
N LYS A 3 -7.65 68.31 -8.51
CA LYS A 3 -8.96 67.89 -9.02
C LYS A 3 -10.08 68.46 -8.12
N ARG A 4 -11.13 69.01 -8.74
CA ARG A 4 -12.39 69.37 -8.06
C ARG A 4 -13.57 69.11 -9.00
N ARG A 5 -14.56 68.37 -8.47
CA ARG A 5 -16.03 68.57 -8.53
C ARG A 5 -16.72 68.42 -9.91
N PHE A 6 -17.98 68.03 -10.05
CA PHE A 6 -19.05 67.29 -9.33
C PHE A 6 -20.30 67.44 -10.27
N LEU A 7 -21.38 66.65 -10.08
CA LEU A 7 -22.69 66.69 -10.79
C LEU A 7 -22.69 66.03 -12.21
N THR A 8 -23.72 65.29 -12.67
CA THR A 8 -25.10 65.11 -12.22
C THR A 8 -25.75 63.86 -12.81
N THR A 9 -26.71 63.36 -12.05
CA THR A 9 -27.80 62.43 -12.31
C THR A 9 -28.58 62.68 -13.62
N ALA A 10 -28.99 61.60 -14.29
CA ALA A 10 -30.20 61.55 -15.12
C ALA A 10 -31.02 60.31 -14.70
N LEU A 11 -32.30 60.57 -14.46
CA LEU A 11 -33.32 59.68 -13.90
C LEU A 11 -34.31 59.30 -15.01
N ALA A 12 -34.95 58.12 -14.87
CA ALA A 12 -36.24 57.66 -15.44
C ALA A 12 -36.10 56.33 -16.21
N LEU A 13 -36.97 55.32 -16.10
CA LEU A 13 -38.17 55.08 -15.30
C LEU A 13 -38.47 53.55 -15.38
N SER A 14 -38.94 52.98 -14.26
CA SER A 14 -39.86 51.82 -14.12
C SER A 14 -39.76 50.60 -15.04
N LEU A 15 -39.57 49.42 -14.46
CA LEU A 15 -40.55 48.33 -14.56
C LEU A 15 -40.33 47.31 -13.44
N SER A 16 -41.41 47.11 -12.70
CA SER A 16 -41.64 46.08 -11.70
C SER A 16 -41.33 44.68 -12.25
N VAL A 17 -40.37 43.99 -11.63
CA VAL A 17 -40.20 42.55 -11.78
C VAL A 17 -40.77 41.91 -10.53
N GLY A 18 -41.83 41.11 -10.73
CA GLY A 18 -42.46 40.33 -9.69
C GLY A 18 -41.50 39.30 -9.11
N LEU A 19 -41.65 39.08 -7.81
CA LEU A 19 -41.13 37.93 -7.09
C LEU A 19 -41.58 36.65 -7.80
N VAL A 20 -40.65 35.96 -8.44
CA VAL A 20 -40.71 34.51 -8.58
C VAL A 20 -39.52 33.99 -7.79
N ALA A 21 -39.81 33.55 -6.57
CA ALA A 21 -38.90 32.68 -5.85
C ALA A 21 -38.72 31.42 -6.72
N GLY A 22 -37.54 31.30 -7.34
CA GLY A 22 -37.08 30.00 -7.82
C GLY A 22 -36.86 29.12 -6.60
N PRO A 23 -37.13 27.80 -6.69
CA PRO A 23 -36.99 26.93 -5.54
C PRO A 23 -35.53 26.97 -5.11
N THR A 24 -35.29 27.45 -3.89
CA THR A 24 -34.13 27.05 -3.11
C THR A 24 -34.18 25.53 -3.07
N MET A 25 -33.26 24.86 -3.77
CA MET A 25 -33.03 23.43 -3.56
C MET A 25 -32.53 23.30 -2.12
N THR A 26 -33.46 23.10 -1.19
CA THR A 26 -33.15 22.47 0.08
C THR A 26 -32.70 21.05 -0.25
N PRO A 27 -31.51 20.62 0.18
CA PRO A 27 -31.13 19.23 0.05
C PRO A 27 -31.92 18.43 1.09
N GLU A 28 -33.16 18.10 0.77
CA GLU A 28 -33.74 16.84 1.23
C GLU A 28 -33.20 15.77 0.28
N ALA A 29 -31.91 15.44 0.44
CA ALA A 29 -31.37 14.21 -0.13
C ALA A 29 -31.99 13.06 0.66
N ASN A 30 -32.85 12.29 -0.01
CA ASN A 30 -33.47 11.10 0.56
C ASN A 30 -32.37 10.15 1.05
N ALA A 31 -32.28 9.94 2.37
CA ALA A 31 -31.40 8.94 3.00
C ALA A 31 -31.60 7.52 2.43
N SER A 32 -32.72 7.24 1.76
CA SER A 32 -33.01 5.94 1.14
C SER A 32 -32.24 5.67 -0.17
N ASP A 33 -31.61 6.66 -0.80
CA ASP A 33 -30.92 6.51 -2.10
C ASP A 33 -29.40 6.33 -1.95
N VAL A 34 -28.85 6.54 -0.75
CA VAL A 34 -27.42 6.33 -0.42
C VAL A 34 -27.13 4.85 -0.10
N SER A 35 -28.06 4.16 0.58
CA SER A 35 -27.92 2.74 0.95
C SER A 35 -27.82 1.81 -0.26
N SER A 36 -28.46 2.14 -1.39
CA SER A 36 -28.42 1.32 -2.61
C SER A 36 -27.08 1.41 -3.34
N LYS A 37 -26.30 2.48 -3.11
CA LYS A 37 -24.97 2.70 -3.68
C LYS A 37 -23.83 2.28 -2.75
N LEU A 38 -24.06 2.23 -1.44
CA LEU A 38 -23.14 1.65 -0.45
C LEU A 38 -23.12 0.11 -0.48
N ALA A 39 -24.10 -0.51 -1.15
CA ALA A 39 -24.27 -1.96 -1.26
C ALA A 39 -23.43 -2.62 -2.37
N SER A 40 -22.22 -2.12 -2.64
CA SER A 40 -21.25 -2.86 -3.46
C SER A 40 -20.91 -4.17 -2.73
N HIS A 41 -20.98 -5.30 -3.43
CA HIS A 41 -20.59 -6.59 -2.85
C HIS A 41 -19.06 -6.72 -2.86
N GLY A 42 -18.49 -7.22 -1.76
CA GLY A 42 -17.05 -7.50 -1.61
C GLY A 42 -16.27 -6.37 -0.95
N SER A 43 -15.83 -6.59 0.29
CA SER A 43 -14.86 -5.74 0.99
C SER A 43 -13.42 -6.01 0.55
N PRO A 44 -12.47 -5.08 0.77
CA PRO A 44 -11.06 -5.43 0.85
C PRO A 44 -10.86 -6.31 2.08
N ILE A 45 -9.71 -6.96 2.11
CA ILE A 45 -9.25 -7.72 3.26
C ILE A 45 -7.81 -7.31 3.50
N ASP A 46 -7.47 -7.02 4.76
CA ASP A 46 -6.07 -6.91 5.15
C ASP A 46 -5.56 -8.30 5.48
N LEU A 47 -4.63 -8.77 4.67
CA LEU A 47 -4.12 -10.12 4.74
C LEU A 47 -2.95 -10.23 5.73
N GLY A 48 -2.29 -9.13 6.10
CA GLY A 48 -1.15 -9.09 7.01
C GLY A 48 -1.55 -9.19 8.47
N ILE A 49 -2.79 -8.81 8.76
CA ILE A 49 -3.42 -9.04 10.05
C ILE A 49 -4.03 -10.45 10.18
N ALA A 50 -3.85 -11.36 9.22
CA ALA A 50 -4.35 -12.72 9.37
C ALA A 50 -3.65 -13.44 10.54
N ASN A 51 -4.43 -13.95 11.49
CA ASN A 51 -3.93 -14.81 12.54
C ASN A 51 -4.01 -16.27 12.09
N ASP A 52 -2.94 -16.73 11.43
CA ASP A 52 -2.85 -18.07 10.83
C ASP A 52 -3.25 -19.18 11.81
N GLU A 53 -2.80 -19.11 13.06
CA GLU A 53 -3.12 -20.10 14.08
C GLU A 53 -4.63 -20.17 14.36
N LYS A 54 -5.27 -19.01 14.59
CA LYS A 54 -6.71 -18.94 14.86
C LYS A 54 -7.56 -19.32 13.65
N LEU A 55 -7.14 -18.93 12.46
CA LEU A 55 -7.79 -19.34 11.21
C LEU A 55 -7.67 -20.86 11.02
N ILE A 56 -6.51 -21.47 11.26
CA ILE A 56 -6.34 -22.92 11.23
C ILE A 56 -7.25 -23.60 12.26
N GLU A 57 -7.40 -23.04 13.47
CA GLU A 57 -8.32 -23.56 14.48
C GLU A 57 -9.78 -23.50 14.01
N MET A 58 -10.22 -22.36 13.45
CA MET A 58 -11.54 -22.21 12.86
C MET A 58 -11.76 -23.24 11.73
N LEU A 59 -10.81 -23.39 10.82
CA LEU A 59 -10.85 -24.33 9.70
C LEU A 59 -10.81 -25.80 10.17
N LYS A 60 -10.16 -26.11 11.29
CA LYS A 60 -10.24 -27.44 11.93
C LYS A 60 -11.60 -27.68 12.59
N LYS A 61 -12.17 -26.65 13.23
CA LYS A 61 -13.47 -26.70 13.91
C LYS A 61 -14.62 -26.90 12.92
N ASN A 62 -14.57 -26.23 11.78
CA ASN A 62 -15.58 -26.36 10.71
C ASN A 62 -15.36 -27.58 9.79
N GLY A 63 -14.23 -28.29 9.95
CA GLY A 63 -13.93 -29.53 9.23
C GLY A 63 -13.30 -29.35 7.85
N LYS A 64 -12.91 -28.12 7.46
CA LYS A 64 -12.10 -27.86 6.26
C LYS A 64 -10.67 -28.40 6.40
N ILE A 65 -10.10 -28.38 7.61
CA ILE A 65 -8.80 -28.99 7.95
C ILE A 65 -9.02 -30.22 8.85
N ALA A 66 -8.30 -31.31 8.59
CA ALA A 66 -8.31 -32.47 9.46
C ALA A 66 -7.72 -32.13 10.83
N LYS A 67 -8.33 -32.62 11.92
CA LYS A 67 -7.87 -32.32 13.30
C LYS A 67 -6.40 -32.71 13.56
N ASN A 68 -5.89 -33.69 12.82
CA ASN A 68 -4.52 -34.21 12.91
C ASN A 68 -3.66 -33.88 11.68
N ALA A 69 -4.06 -32.89 10.88
CA ALA A 69 -3.27 -32.41 9.75
C ALA A 69 -1.88 -31.96 10.22
N SER A 70 -0.85 -32.18 9.39
CA SER A 70 0.48 -31.60 9.62
C SER A 70 0.47 -30.07 9.48
N PRO A 71 1.51 -29.33 9.93
CA PRO A 71 1.57 -27.87 9.76
C PRO A 71 1.49 -27.52 8.29
N ALA A 72 2.30 -28.17 7.45
CA ALA A 72 2.27 -27.94 6.01
C ALA A 72 0.92 -28.29 5.36
N GLU A 73 0.21 -29.32 5.84
CA GLU A 73 -1.14 -29.61 5.36
C GLU A 73 -2.15 -28.53 5.77
N ALA A 74 -2.04 -28.02 7.01
CA ALA A 74 -2.89 -26.96 7.52
C ALA A 74 -2.61 -25.62 6.84
N GLU A 75 -1.33 -25.22 6.72
CA GLU A 75 -0.84 -24.04 6.02
C GLU A 75 -1.27 -24.05 4.55
N LYS A 76 -1.21 -25.20 3.87
CA LYS A 76 -1.67 -25.32 2.49
C LYS A 76 -3.17 -25.03 2.34
N VAL A 77 -3.99 -25.53 3.27
CA VAL A 77 -5.44 -25.27 3.25
C VAL A 77 -5.73 -23.83 3.64
N LEU A 78 -5.02 -23.28 4.63
CA LEU A 78 -5.09 -21.88 5.01
C LEU A 78 -4.74 -20.97 3.83
N LYS A 79 -3.60 -21.19 3.16
CA LYS A 79 -3.19 -20.46 1.96
C LYS A 79 -4.26 -20.51 0.87
N THR A 80 -4.85 -21.67 0.63
CA THR A 80 -5.96 -21.79 -0.35
C THR A 80 -7.17 -20.96 0.07
N TYR A 81 -7.51 -20.94 1.36
CA TYR A 81 -8.60 -20.13 1.90
C TYR A 81 -8.31 -18.62 1.79
N LEU A 82 -7.10 -18.18 2.15
CA LEU A 82 -6.69 -16.77 2.06
C LEU A 82 -6.60 -16.30 0.60
N GLN A 83 -6.11 -17.13 -0.31
CA GLN A 83 -6.10 -16.86 -1.75
C GLN A 83 -7.52 -16.74 -2.32
N ALA A 84 -8.45 -17.59 -1.88
CA ALA A 84 -9.86 -17.48 -2.27
C ALA A 84 -10.47 -16.17 -1.77
N LYS A 85 -10.20 -15.80 -0.51
CA LYS A 85 -10.66 -14.55 0.07
C LYS A 85 -10.10 -13.35 -0.71
N ALA A 86 -8.79 -13.32 -0.95
CA ALA A 86 -8.10 -12.28 -1.73
C ALA A 86 -8.64 -12.17 -3.16
N ALA A 87 -8.90 -13.29 -3.83
CA ALA A 87 -9.42 -13.30 -5.20
C ALA A 87 -10.84 -12.75 -5.33
N THR A 88 -11.61 -12.74 -4.23
CA THR A 88 -12.96 -12.16 -4.17
C THR A 88 -13.00 -10.78 -3.55
N SER A 89 -11.86 -10.29 -3.05
CA SER A 89 -11.76 -8.97 -2.42
C SER A 89 -11.99 -7.87 -3.45
N GLY A 90 -12.64 -6.80 -3.02
CA GLY A 90 -12.86 -5.63 -3.85
C GLY A 90 -11.51 -5.00 -4.21
N LYS A 91 -11.14 -4.97 -5.49
CA LYS A 91 -10.01 -4.16 -5.97
C LYS A 91 -10.38 -2.69 -5.83
N THR A 92 -10.04 -2.05 -4.72
CA THR A 92 -10.12 -0.59 -4.64
C THR A 92 -8.73 -0.01 -4.71
N LYS A 93 -8.46 0.75 -5.77
CA LYS A 93 -7.44 1.78 -5.68
C LYS A 93 -7.95 2.84 -4.72
N ASP A 94 -7.11 3.26 -3.78
CA ASP A 94 -7.34 4.40 -2.90
C ASP A 94 -7.27 5.70 -3.69
N LYS A 95 -8.23 5.88 -4.61
CA LYS A 95 -8.41 7.11 -5.35
C LYS A 95 -9.50 7.90 -4.67
N LEU A 96 -9.19 9.12 -4.25
CA LEU A 96 -10.22 10.01 -3.74
C LEU A 96 -11.27 10.26 -4.83
N PRO A 97 -12.50 10.65 -4.46
CA PRO A 97 -13.53 10.95 -5.45
C PRO A 97 -13.05 12.00 -6.46
N LYS A 98 -13.46 11.86 -7.74
CA LYS A 98 -13.13 12.83 -8.80
C LYS A 98 -13.50 14.25 -8.37
N GLY A 99 -12.49 15.11 -8.19
CA GLY A 99 -12.61 16.47 -7.66
C GLY A 99 -11.85 16.73 -6.35
N LEU A 100 -11.53 15.67 -5.59
CA LEU A 100 -10.59 15.64 -4.45
C LEU A 100 -9.19 15.16 -4.90
N ASP A 101 -9.14 14.21 -5.84
CA ASP A 101 -7.89 13.64 -6.39
C ASP A 101 -7.02 14.64 -7.18
N ALA A 102 -7.62 15.65 -7.82
CA ALA A 102 -6.91 16.53 -8.74
C ALA A 102 -5.87 17.44 -8.06
N ASN A 103 -5.99 17.62 -6.74
CA ASN A 103 -5.12 18.46 -5.92
C ASN A 103 -4.38 17.69 -4.81
N LEU A 104 -4.63 16.38 -4.65
CA LEU A 104 -3.76 15.49 -3.88
C LEU A 104 -2.40 15.37 -4.57
N LYS A 105 -1.60 16.40 -4.40
CA LYS A 105 -0.17 16.26 -4.43
C LYS A 105 0.17 15.86 -3.02
N PHE A 106 0.33 14.56 -2.74
CA PHE A 106 1.35 14.21 -1.76
C PHE A 106 2.55 15.06 -2.14
N PRO A 107 3.05 15.94 -1.26
CA PRO A 107 4.17 16.76 -1.63
C PRO A 107 5.26 15.79 -2.05
N ASN A 108 5.52 15.72 -3.36
CA ASN A 108 6.69 15.09 -3.92
C ASN A 108 7.86 16.03 -3.64
N LYS A 109 7.95 16.48 -2.38
CA LYS A 109 9.10 17.13 -1.79
C LYS A 109 10.06 15.99 -1.50
N GLU A 110 10.65 15.45 -2.56
CA GLU A 110 11.91 14.71 -2.44
C GLU A 110 12.96 15.52 -1.62
N ASN A 111 12.76 16.84 -1.58
CA ASN A 111 13.52 17.84 -0.83
C ASN A 111 13.22 17.95 0.68
N ASP A 112 12.35 17.12 1.30
CA ASP A 112 12.16 17.10 2.77
C ASP A 112 12.35 15.70 3.42
N ASN A 113 12.90 14.72 2.70
CA ASN A 113 13.29 13.43 3.29
C ASN A 113 14.43 13.65 4.32
N GLY A 114 14.23 13.26 5.58
CA GLY A 114 15.19 13.43 6.67
C GLY A 114 16.54 12.72 6.47
N LEU A 115 16.61 11.72 5.59
CA LEU A 115 17.85 11.07 5.16
C LEU A 115 18.61 11.89 4.09
N LYS A 116 17.88 12.56 3.20
CA LYS A 116 18.42 13.36 2.08
C LYS A 116 18.74 14.82 2.48
N ASN A 117 18.06 15.36 3.49
CA ASN A 117 18.14 16.77 3.91
C ASN A 117 18.70 16.98 5.31
N GLY A 118 19.15 15.90 5.97
CA GLY A 118 19.79 15.99 7.27
C GLY A 118 20.96 16.99 7.24
N ASN A 119 20.98 17.92 8.18
CA ASN A 119 22.02 18.96 8.32
C ASN A 119 23.42 18.39 8.62
N GLY A 120 23.72 17.09 8.40
CA GLY A 120 25.01 16.46 8.67
C GLY A 120 25.55 16.67 10.10
N ASN A 121 24.69 17.15 11.01
CA ASN A 121 25.08 17.64 12.33
C ASN A 121 25.08 16.55 13.39
N LYS A 122 24.42 15.41 13.12
CA LYS A 122 24.57 14.20 13.94
C LYS A 122 25.99 13.69 13.73
N LEU A 123 26.76 13.60 14.82
CA LEU A 123 28.19 13.25 14.83
C LEU A 123 28.39 11.74 14.57
N GLY A 124 27.70 11.17 13.58
CA GLY A 124 27.66 9.74 13.31
C GLY A 124 29.01 9.11 12.93
N GLN A 125 30.10 9.87 12.84
CA GLN A 125 31.43 9.28 12.68
C GLN A 125 32.00 8.81 14.03
N ALA A 126 32.28 7.52 14.11
CA ALA A 126 32.89 6.92 15.29
C ALA A 126 34.36 7.34 15.48
N LYS A 127 34.60 8.39 16.27
CA LYS A 127 35.97 8.88 16.59
C LYS A 127 36.63 8.19 17.80
N LYS A 128 35.91 7.29 18.48
CA LYS A 128 36.36 6.60 19.70
C LYS A 128 36.34 5.08 19.51
N ASN A 129 37.23 4.38 20.23
CA ASN A 129 37.25 2.90 20.27
C ASN A 129 36.14 2.30 21.15
N LYS A 130 35.61 3.07 22.12
CA LYS A 130 34.46 2.69 22.92
C LYS A 130 33.24 3.39 22.37
N ILE A 131 32.19 2.63 22.09
CA ILE A 131 30.88 3.13 21.65
C ILE A 131 30.06 3.40 22.92
N ASP A 132 29.59 4.65 23.03
CA ASP A 132 28.73 5.07 24.13
C ASP A 132 27.28 4.61 23.83
N SER A 133 26.46 4.46 24.86
CA SER A 133 25.03 4.14 24.72
C SER A 133 24.27 5.27 24.02
N VAL A 134 23.06 4.99 23.54
CA VAL A 134 22.21 5.99 22.90
C VAL A 134 21.99 7.18 23.83
N GLU A 135 22.18 8.38 23.30
CA GLU A 135 21.88 9.64 23.98
C GLU A 135 20.61 10.21 23.35
N LYS A 136 19.48 10.07 24.06
CA LYS A 136 18.17 10.53 23.57
C LYS A 136 18.16 12.05 23.38
N GLU A 137 17.65 12.48 22.24
CA GLU A 137 17.36 13.88 21.96
C GLU A 137 15.89 14.18 22.24
N ASN A 138 15.61 15.36 22.77
CA ASN A 138 14.24 15.84 22.90
C ASN A 138 13.84 16.53 21.60
N TYR A 139 12.64 16.25 21.12
CA TYR A 139 12.05 16.99 20.02
C TYR A 139 11.50 18.34 20.51
N ASP A 140 11.86 19.42 19.83
CA ASP A 140 11.42 20.80 20.14
C ASP A 140 10.71 21.48 18.96
N GLY A 141 10.44 20.73 17.88
CA GLY A 141 9.69 21.19 16.73
C GLY A 141 8.17 21.16 16.94
N GLU A 142 7.44 21.44 15.86
CA GLU A 142 5.97 21.40 15.87
C GLU A 142 5.47 19.96 15.99
N VAL A 143 4.43 19.76 16.80
CA VAL A 143 3.77 18.46 16.98
C VAL A 143 2.47 18.50 16.21
N ARG A 144 2.31 17.57 15.27
CA ARG A 144 1.02 17.31 14.63
C ARG A 144 0.16 16.46 15.55
N GLU A 145 -1.04 16.92 15.84
CA GLU A 145 -2.04 16.21 16.64
C GLU A 145 -3.26 15.99 15.76
N ASP A 146 -3.54 14.73 15.44
CA ASP A 146 -4.70 14.36 14.62
C ASP A 146 -5.84 13.86 15.50
N LYS A 147 -7.07 14.26 15.15
CA LYS A 147 -8.29 13.84 15.84
C LYS A 147 -8.86 12.60 15.19
N VAL A 148 -9.07 11.55 15.97
CA VAL A 148 -9.58 10.25 15.50
C VAL A 148 -10.96 10.00 16.08
N LEU A 149 -11.97 9.91 15.21
CA LEU A 149 -13.33 9.53 15.60
C LEU A 149 -13.41 8.01 15.73
N VAL A 150 -13.70 7.51 16.92
CA VAL A 150 -13.85 6.06 17.16
C VAL A 150 -15.30 5.75 17.50
N LEU A 151 -15.95 4.91 16.70
CA LEU A 151 -17.36 4.53 16.87
C LEU A 151 -17.49 3.04 17.20
N ALA A 152 -17.99 2.70 18.39
CA ALA A 152 -18.26 1.32 18.77
C ALA A 152 -19.71 0.91 18.43
N ILE A 153 -19.89 -0.25 17.80
CA ILE A 153 -21.20 -0.76 17.36
C ILE A 153 -21.37 -2.27 17.56
N ASP A 154 -22.46 -2.68 18.22
CA ASP A 154 -22.83 -4.08 18.44
C ASP A 154 -24.02 -4.51 17.56
N PHE A 155 -24.39 -5.79 17.66
CA PHE A 155 -25.43 -6.38 16.82
C PHE A 155 -26.63 -6.84 17.66
N PRO A 156 -27.85 -6.84 17.10
CA PRO A 156 -29.05 -7.30 17.82
C PRO A 156 -29.01 -8.80 18.17
N ASP A 157 -28.14 -9.58 17.53
CA ASP A 157 -27.91 -11.01 17.81
C ASP A 157 -26.55 -11.31 18.46
N TYR A 158 -25.69 -10.30 18.60
CA TYR A 158 -24.39 -10.39 19.26
C TYR A 158 -24.08 -9.05 19.95
N GLU A 159 -24.46 -8.95 21.21
CA GLU A 159 -24.18 -7.78 22.05
C GLU A 159 -22.69 -7.70 22.36
N LYS A 160 -22.18 -6.47 22.60
CA LYS A 160 -20.82 -6.29 23.10
C LYS A 160 -20.53 -7.17 24.33
N SER A 161 -19.29 -7.54 24.50
CA SER A 161 -18.71 -8.27 25.62
C SER A 161 -19.33 -9.66 25.80
N SER A 162 -19.83 -10.19 24.68
CA SER A 162 -20.27 -11.58 24.56
C SER A 162 -19.13 -12.55 24.24
N ILE A 163 -17.91 -12.04 23.98
CA ILE A 163 -16.71 -12.84 23.71
C ILE A 163 -16.37 -13.70 24.93
N THR A 164 -16.06 -14.97 24.71
CA THR A 164 -15.67 -15.90 25.77
C THR A 164 -14.17 -16.10 25.85
N LYS A 165 -13.68 -16.50 27.03
CA LYS A 165 -12.25 -16.69 27.30
C LYS A 165 -11.57 -17.74 26.41
N ASP A 166 -12.34 -18.67 25.85
CA ASP A 166 -11.88 -19.70 24.93
C ASP A 166 -11.81 -19.24 23.47
N GLU A 167 -12.30 -18.04 23.16
CA GLU A 167 -12.26 -17.48 21.80
C GLU A 167 -10.99 -16.67 21.56
N THR A 168 -10.54 -15.91 22.55
CA THR A 168 -9.39 -15.01 22.40
C THR A 168 -8.50 -14.99 23.65
N GLU A 169 -7.20 -14.82 23.46
CA GLU A 169 -6.24 -14.55 24.53
C GLU A 169 -6.34 -13.10 25.03
N MET A 170 -6.88 -12.20 24.21
CA MET A 170 -7.10 -10.77 24.50
C MET A 170 -8.37 -10.51 25.33
N TRP A 171 -8.75 -11.47 26.18
CA TRP A 171 -10.08 -11.53 26.76
C TRP A 171 -10.27 -10.68 28.03
N TYR A 172 -11.36 -9.91 28.07
CA TYR A 172 -11.85 -9.20 29.25
C TYR A 172 -13.27 -9.63 29.63
N GLU A 173 -13.64 -9.41 30.90
CA GLU A 173 -15.02 -9.65 31.36
C GLU A 173 -16.00 -8.60 30.78
N ASP A 174 -15.52 -7.37 30.54
CA ASP A 174 -16.27 -6.27 29.96
C ASP A 174 -15.32 -5.37 29.14
N TYR A 175 -15.60 -5.18 27.86
CA TYR A 175 -14.86 -4.29 26.96
C TYR A 175 -15.52 -2.90 27.02
N THR A 176 -15.20 -2.20 28.10
CA THR A 176 -15.76 -0.88 28.39
C THR A 176 -15.27 0.20 27.41
N HIS A 177 -15.95 1.34 27.33
CA HIS A 177 -15.40 2.50 26.60
C HIS A 177 -14.06 2.95 27.13
N ASP A 178 -13.86 2.93 28.45
CA ASP A 178 -12.59 3.31 29.08
C ASP A 178 -11.45 2.40 28.60
N HIS A 179 -11.72 1.11 28.39
CA HIS A 179 -10.75 0.18 27.81
C HIS A 179 -10.25 0.64 26.43
N PHE A 180 -11.17 0.94 25.50
CA PHE A 180 -10.80 1.42 24.16
C PHE A 180 -10.18 2.83 24.20
N GLN A 181 -10.67 3.69 25.08
CA GLN A 181 -10.13 5.04 25.27
C GLN A 181 -8.67 4.99 25.71
N ASP A 182 -8.34 4.12 26.67
CA ASP A 182 -6.96 3.93 27.14
C ASP A 182 -6.10 3.20 26.10
N MET A 183 -6.64 2.19 25.42
CA MET A 183 -5.92 1.44 24.39
C MET A 183 -5.52 2.32 23.20
N ILE A 184 -6.41 3.21 22.75
CA ILE A 184 -6.15 4.06 21.58
C ILE A 184 -5.44 5.34 22.00
N PHE A 185 -5.94 6.04 23.04
CA PHE A 185 -5.52 7.40 23.38
C PHE A 185 -4.81 7.52 24.75
N GLY A 186 -4.63 6.42 25.48
CA GLY A 186 -4.08 6.44 26.83
C GLY A 186 -2.63 6.89 26.87
N ALA A 187 -2.34 8.01 27.56
CA ALA A 187 -0.97 8.52 27.69
C ALA A 187 -0.03 7.61 28.53
N ASN A 188 -0.60 6.65 29.28
CA ASN A 188 0.14 5.75 30.16
C ASN A 188 0.02 4.27 29.76
N GLY A 189 -0.54 3.98 28.59
CA GLY A 189 -0.87 2.62 28.15
C GLY A 189 -2.26 2.21 28.62
N TYR A 190 -2.56 0.92 28.47
CA TYR A 190 -3.83 0.31 28.88
C TYR A 190 -3.61 -0.99 29.65
N GLU A 191 -4.59 -1.36 30.49
CA GLU A 191 -4.51 -2.59 31.28
C GLU A 191 -4.80 -3.81 30.38
N GLY A 192 -3.87 -4.76 30.36
CA GLY A 192 -3.98 -6.04 29.68
C GLY A 192 -4.88 -7.06 30.42
N PRO A 193 -5.21 -8.19 29.78
CA PRO A 193 -6.18 -9.16 30.30
C PRO A 193 -5.66 -9.92 31.54
N ASN A 194 -4.35 -9.89 31.81
CA ASN A 194 -3.76 -10.42 33.04
C ASN A 194 -3.16 -9.32 33.95
N GLY A 195 -3.56 -8.06 33.77
CA GLY A 195 -3.10 -6.92 34.55
C GLY A 195 -1.74 -6.36 34.11
N GLU A 196 -1.30 -6.67 32.89
CA GLU A 196 -0.15 -6.04 32.26
C GLU A 196 -0.42 -4.56 31.98
N ASN A 197 0.63 -3.75 31.84
CA ASN A 197 0.49 -2.39 31.28
C ASN A 197 1.00 -2.42 29.84
N LEU A 198 0.06 -2.45 28.90
CA LEU A 198 0.30 -2.57 27.47
C LEU A 198 0.41 -1.20 26.81
N ILE A 199 1.10 -1.12 25.68
CA ILE A 199 1.33 0.15 24.97
C ILE A 199 0.07 0.59 24.24
N SER A 200 -0.35 1.84 24.42
CA SER A 200 -1.45 2.41 23.63
C SER A 200 -1.00 2.80 22.22
N MET A 201 -1.95 2.91 21.29
CA MET A 201 -1.68 3.43 19.94
C MET A 201 -1.05 4.83 20.00
N LYS A 202 -1.56 5.73 20.85
CA LYS A 202 -0.96 7.06 21.09
C LYS A 202 0.51 6.97 21.49
N GLN A 203 0.83 6.15 22.49
CA GLN A 203 2.22 5.98 22.93
C GLN A 203 3.11 5.38 21.84
N TYR A 204 2.58 4.45 21.04
CA TYR A 204 3.31 3.86 19.93
C TYR A 204 3.72 4.94 18.92
N TYR A 205 2.75 5.74 18.46
CA TYR A 205 2.98 6.80 17.48
C TYR A 205 3.86 7.94 18.02
N GLU A 206 3.72 8.31 19.28
CA GLU A 206 4.63 9.26 19.95
C GLU A 206 6.06 8.72 20.01
N GLN A 207 6.24 7.42 20.25
CA GLN A 207 7.57 6.79 20.25
C GLN A 207 8.17 6.71 18.83
N GLN A 208 7.40 6.24 17.84
CA GLN A 208 7.89 6.09 16.46
C GLN A 208 8.22 7.44 15.80
N SER A 209 7.42 8.48 16.07
CA SER A 209 7.60 9.83 15.54
C SER A 209 8.59 10.68 16.35
N GLY A 210 9.17 10.15 17.44
CA GLY A 210 10.02 10.92 18.32
C GLY A 210 9.32 12.09 19.02
N GLY A 211 8.00 12.01 19.20
CA GLY A 211 7.16 13.05 19.78
C GLY A 211 6.72 14.14 18.81
N SER A 212 6.91 13.95 17.50
CA SER A 212 6.47 14.92 16.48
C SER A 212 5.05 14.69 15.97
N TYR A 213 4.46 13.54 16.28
CA TYR A 213 3.10 13.17 15.93
C TYR A 213 2.42 12.49 17.12
N THR A 214 1.15 12.83 17.35
CA THR A 214 0.29 12.20 18.35
C THR A 214 -1.14 12.15 17.84
N VAL A 215 -1.95 11.32 18.49
CA VAL A 215 -3.38 11.19 18.21
C VAL A 215 -4.19 11.51 19.46
N ASP A 216 -5.38 12.05 19.26
CA ASP A 216 -6.34 12.30 20.32
C ASP A 216 -7.77 12.07 19.82
N GLY A 217 -8.72 11.81 20.71
CA GLY A 217 -10.07 11.48 20.30
C GLY A 217 -10.91 10.92 21.44
N THR A 218 -12.17 10.62 21.13
CA THR A 218 -13.11 10.00 22.08
C THR A 218 -13.78 8.80 21.44
N VAL A 219 -13.93 7.74 22.22
CA VAL A 219 -14.73 6.57 21.83
C VAL A 219 -16.21 6.84 22.09
N ALA A 220 -17.03 6.74 21.04
CA ALA A 220 -18.48 6.93 21.08
C ALA A 220 -19.24 5.61 20.85
N GLY A 221 -20.54 5.61 21.15
CA GLY A 221 -21.38 4.41 21.16
C GLY A 221 -21.54 3.88 22.59
N TRP A 222 -21.66 2.57 22.84
CA TRP A 222 -21.93 1.51 21.87
C TRP A 222 -23.29 1.77 21.23
N TYR A 223 -23.31 1.87 19.91
CA TYR A 223 -24.55 1.82 19.15
C TYR A 223 -24.94 0.37 18.87
N THR A 224 -26.20 0.11 18.55
CA THR A 224 -26.64 -1.22 18.12
C THR A 224 -27.09 -1.16 16.68
N ALA A 225 -26.53 -2.02 15.83
CA ALA A 225 -26.85 -2.15 14.44
C ALA A 225 -28.33 -2.55 14.21
N ASP A 226 -28.88 -2.21 13.06
CA ASP A 226 -30.27 -2.46 12.69
C ASP A 226 -30.48 -3.91 12.22
N HIS A 227 -29.40 -4.60 11.84
CA HIS A 227 -29.40 -5.98 11.37
C HIS A 227 -28.44 -6.89 12.14
N PRO A 228 -28.65 -8.23 12.09
CA PRO A 228 -27.72 -9.22 12.65
C PRO A 228 -26.30 -9.14 12.06
N ALA A 229 -25.29 -9.63 12.79
CA ALA A 229 -23.87 -9.60 12.35
C ALA A 229 -23.66 -10.15 10.93
N ALA A 230 -24.27 -11.31 10.63
CA ALA A 230 -24.18 -11.98 9.32
C ALA A 230 -24.72 -11.14 8.13
N TYR A 231 -25.55 -10.12 8.37
CA TYR A 231 -25.99 -9.20 7.32
C TYR A 231 -24.84 -8.35 6.78
N TYR A 232 -23.87 -8.02 7.64
CA TYR A 232 -22.72 -7.18 7.34
C TYR A 232 -21.47 -8.01 7.04
N GLY A 233 -21.08 -8.90 7.94
CA GLY A 233 -19.83 -9.67 7.88
C GLY A 233 -19.90 -11.01 7.15
N GLY A 234 -21.09 -11.55 6.90
CA GLY A 234 -21.22 -12.80 6.13
C GLY A 234 -20.48 -12.72 4.79
N ASN A 235 -19.98 -13.85 4.28
CA ASN A 235 -19.14 -13.86 3.08
C ASN A 235 -19.92 -14.15 1.77
N ASP A 236 -19.53 -13.51 0.66
CA ASP A 236 -20.06 -13.70 -0.70
C ASP A 236 -18.93 -13.59 -1.75
N PRO A 237 -18.97 -14.31 -2.90
CA PRO A 237 -19.99 -15.26 -3.37
C PRO A 237 -19.84 -16.69 -2.79
N ALA A 238 -18.88 -16.91 -1.90
CA ALA A 238 -18.57 -18.20 -1.32
C ALA A 238 -18.27 -18.09 0.19
N PRO A 239 -18.28 -19.21 0.94
CA PRO A 239 -17.93 -19.22 2.38
C PRO A 239 -16.46 -18.90 2.72
N ASP A 240 -15.67 -18.59 1.72
CA ASP A 240 -14.29 -18.09 1.76
C ASP A 240 -14.15 -16.84 0.88
N GLY A 241 -15.28 -16.18 0.61
CA GLY A 241 -15.36 -14.91 -0.09
C GLY A 241 -15.17 -13.72 0.85
N SER A 242 -15.41 -12.52 0.34
CA SER A 242 -15.27 -11.28 1.09
C SER A 242 -16.55 -10.87 1.80
N ASP A 243 -16.45 -9.94 2.75
CA ASP A 243 -17.58 -9.52 3.58
C ASP A 243 -18.62 -8.78 2.73
N ILE A 244 -19.92 -8.98 3.02
CA ILE A 244 -20.97 -8.49 2.14
C ILE A 244 -21.19 -6.97 2.28
N ARG A 245 -21.26 -6.41 3.51
CA ARG A 245 -21.72 -5.01 3.75
C ARG A 245 -21.02 -4.21 4.87
N PRO A 246 -19.70 -4.26 5.07
CA PRO A 246 -19.05 -3.46 6.12
C PRO A 246 -19.31 -1.95 5.98
N ARG A 247 -19.27 -1.40 4.76
CA ARG A 247 -19.65 0.02 4.47
C ARG A 247 -21.01 0.42 5.02
N THR A 248 -21.97 -0.51 4.99
CA THR A 248 -23.32 -0.23 5.50
C THR A 248 -23.31 -0.13 7.03
N LEU A 249 -22.54 -0.97 7.72
CA LEU A 249 -22.37 -0.88 9.18
C LEU A 249 -21.70 0.44 9.59
N VAL A 250 -20.63 0.83 8.88
CA VAL A 250 -19.90 2.09 9.14
C VAL A 250 -20.81 3.31 8.95
N TYR A 251 -21.53 3.36 7.82
CA TYR A 251 -22.48 4.45 7.57
C TYR A 251 -23.61 4.51 8.61
N GLU A 252 -24.04 3.34 9.11
CA GLU A 252 -25.03 3.25 10.17
C GLU A 252 -24.48 3.77 11.51
N ALA A 253 -23.24 3.41 11.88
CA ALA A 253 -22.56 3.94 13.05
C ALA A 253 -22.43 5.47 12.98
N LEU A 254 -22.01 6.01 11.83
CA LEU A 254 -21.95 7.46 11.57
C LEU A 254 -23.34 8.12 11.73
N THR A 255 -24.38 7.49 11.19
CA THR A 255 -25.75 7.99 11.27
C THR A 255 -26.26 8.06 12.72
N LYS A 256 -25.88 7.08 13.56
CA LYS A 256 -26.23 7.06 14.99
C LYS A 256 -25.39 8.08 15.77
N ALA A 257 -24.10 8.21 15.42
CA ALA A 257 -23.21 9.21 16.02
C ALA A 257 -23.67 10.65 15.75
N GLY A 258 -24.14 10.97 14.53
CA GLY A 258 -24.69 12.29 14.22
C GLY A 258 -26.01 12.62 14.92
N GLN A 259 -26.61 11.66 15.65
CA GLN A 259 -27.78 11.86 16.50
C GLN A 259 -27.43 11.83 18.00
N ASP A 260 -26.19 11.47 18.36
CA ASP A 260 -25.73 11.40 19.73
C ASP A 260 -25.36 12.80 20.24
N PRO A 261 -26.09 13.38 21.22
CA PRO A 261 -25.78 14.70 21.74
C PRO A 261 -24.48 14.76 22.55
N ASN A 262 -23.83 13.62 22.81
CA ASN A 262 -22.55 13.54 23.51
C ASN A 262 -21.34 13.53 22.58
N VAL A 263 -21.55 13.52 21.26
CA VAL A 263 -20.49 13.52 20.26
C VAL A 263 -20.60 14.78 19.42
N ASP A 264 -19.55 15.60 19.42
CA ASP A 264 -19.44 16.72 18.49
C ASP A 264 -18.60 16.29 17.28
N LEU A 265 -19.28 15.93 16.20
CA LEU A 265 -18.61 15.46 14.98
C LEU A 265 -17.78 16.55 14.29
N SER A 266 -18.00 17.83 14.60
CA SER A 266 -17.23 18.93 14.02
C SER A 266 -15.81 19.04 14.56
N GLU A 267 -15.48 18.33 15.64
CA GLU A 267 -14.13 18.26 16.21
C GLU A 267 -13.18 17.32 15.44
N TYR A 268 -13.71 16.53 14.49
CA TYR A 268 -12.98 15.50 13.76
C TYR A 268 -12.75 15.86 12.28
N ASP A 269 -12.88 17.15 11.95
CA ASP A 269 -12.58 17.75 10.66
C ASP A 269 -11.68 18.95 10.95
N VAL A 270 -10.38 18.72 10.85
CA VAL A 270 -9.32 19.65 11.24
C VAL A 270 -8.24 19.73 10.17
N TRP A 271 -8.10 18.72 9.31
CA TRP A 271 -7.00 18.61 8.36
C TRP A 271 -7.47 18.60 6.90
N ASP A 272 -7.13 19.67 6.18
CA ASP A 272 -7.35 19.80 4.74
C ASP A 272 -6.31 19.01 3.97
N ARG A 273 -6.61 17.74 3.73
CA ARG A 273 -5.69 16.80 3.07
C ARG A 273 -5.40 17.19 1.62
N ASP A 274 -6.34 17.79 0.90
CA ASP A 274 -6.20 18.12 -0.52
C ASP A 274 -5.91 19.60 -0.83
N ASP A 275 -5.70 20.44 0.20
CA ASP A 275 -5.51 21.89 0.08
C ASP A 275 -6.59 22.46 -0.87
N TYR A 276 -7.86 22.16 -0.55
CA TYR A 276 -8.96 22.27 -1.52
C TYR A 276 -9.17 23.71 -1.99
N ASP A 277 -8.86 24.68 -1.14
CA ASP A 277 -8.98 26.11 -1.43
C ASP A 277 -7.67 26.74 -1.96
N ASN A 278 -6.59 25.95 -1.98
CA ASN A 278 -5.25 26.27 -2.52
C ASN A 278 -4.58 27.45 -1.82
N ASP A 279 -4.77 27.61 -0.51
CA ASP A 279 -4.11 28.63 0.28
C ASP A 279 -2.78 28.15 0.92
N GLY A 280 -2.54 26.83 0.91
CA GLY A 280 -1.34 26.17 1.42
C GLY A 280 -1.35 25.93 2.94
N VAL A 281 -2.50 26.07 3.60
CA VAL A 281 -2.72 25.78 5.01
C VAL A 281 -3.50 24.48 5.13
N TYR A 282 -2.81 23.44 5.61
CA TYR A 282 -3.43 22.12 5.76
C TYR A 282 -4.10 21.92 7.12
N ASN A 283 -3.75 22.74 8.13
CA ASN A 283 -4.31 22.64 9.48
C ASN A 283 -5.59 23.49 9.60
N GLU A 284 -6.56 23.20 8.76
CA GLU A 284 -7.90 23.77 8.75
C GLU A 284 -8.93 22.77 8.20
N PRO A 285 -10.23 22.91 8.53
CA PRO A 285 -11.25 21.94 8.13
C PRO A 285 -11.53 21.97 6.62
N ASP A 286 -11.64 20.79 6.01
CA ASP A 286 -12.06 20.61 4.62
C ASP A 286 -13.51 20.11 4.47
N GLY A 287 -14.23 19.88 5.57
CA GLY A 287 -15.58 19.35 5.51
C GLY A 287 -15.66 17.84 5.45
N ILE A 288 -14.57 17.12 5.70
CA ILE A 288 -14.49 15.65 5.71
C ILE A 288 -13.90 15.21 7.06
N ILE A 289 -14.41 14.11 7.60
CA ILE A 289 -13.80 13.51 8.81
C ILE A 289 -12.36 13.09 8.49
N ASP A 290 -11.40 13.57 9.28
CA ASP A 290 -9.96 13.34 9.10
C ASP A 290 -9.62 11.85 9.20
N HIS A 291 -10.06 11.23 10.30
CA HIS A 291 -9.79 9.82 10.64
C HIS A 291 -11.01 9.19 11.31
N LEU A 292 -11.45 8.04 10.81
CA LEU A 292 -12.62 7.31 11.29
C LEU A 292 -12.26 5.84 11.55
N MET A 293 -12.37 5.42 12.81
CA MET A 293 -12.25 4.03 13.23
C MET A 293 -13.61 3.49 13.70
N VAL A 294 -13.93 2.25 13.37
CA VAL A 294 -15.17 1.59 13.79
C VAL A 294 -14.84 0.29 14.51
N ILE A 295 -15.27 0.18 15.77
CA ILE A 295 -15.11 -1.03 16.55
C ILE A 295 -16.40 -1.84 16.48
N HIS A 296 -16.36 -3.06 15.94
CA HIS A 296 -17.52 -3.94 15.90
C HIS A 296 -17.47 -4.98 17.03
N ALA A 297 -18.63 -5.37 17.57
CA ALA A 297 -18.69 -6.43 18.60
C ALA A 297 -18.18 -7.78 18.07
N GLY A 298 -17.56 -8.58 18.95
CA GLY A 298 -17.06 -9.92 18.64
C GLY A 298 -15.61 -9.97 18.15
N VAL A 299 -15.13 -11.20 17.90
CA VAL A 299 -13.79 -11.49 17.38
C VAL A 299 -13.76 -11.29 15.86
N GLY A 300 -12.69 -10.71 15.32
CA GLY A 300 -12.51 -10.51 13.88
C GLY A 300 -12.41 -11.83 13.10
N GLU A 301 -12.88 -11.86 11.85
CA GLU A 301 -12.81 -13.07 11.01
C GLU A 301 -11.35 -13.49 10.77
N GLU A 302 -10.42 -12.54 10.67
CA GLU A 302 -8.97 -12.74 10.54
C GLU A 302 -8.36 -13.51 11.73
N ALA A 303 -9.04 -13.49 12.88
CA ALA A 303 -8.73 -14.25 14.08
C ALA A 303 -9.73 -15.40 14.33
N GLY A 304 -10.39 -15.88 13.28
CA GLY A 304 -11.30 -17.02 13.31
C GLY A 304 -12.73 -16.72 13.74
N GLY A 305 -13.07 -15.45 14.01
CA GLY A 305 -14.43 -14.94 14.21
C GLY A 305 -15.14 -15.40 15.49
N GLY A 306 -14.47 -16.11 16.38
CA GLY A 306 -15.07 -16.61 17.63
C GLY A 306 -16.36 -17.40 17.42
N SER A 307 -17.45 -16.97 18.07
CA SER A 307 -18.79 -17.56 17.93
C SER A 307 -19.53 -17.12 16.66
N LEU A 308 -19.15 -16.00 16.06
CA LEU A 308 -19.68 -15.55 14.76
C LEU A 308 -19.02 -16.33 13.61
N GLY A 309 -17.78 -16.78 13.78
CA GLY A 309 -17.02 -17.48 12.74
C GLY A 309 -16.92 -16.66 11.46
N ALA A 310 -17.26 -17.25 10.32
CA ALA A 310 -17.24 -16.57 9.02
C ALA A 310 -18.32 -15.48 8.83
N ASP A 311 -19.20 -15.27 9.82
CA ASP A 311 -20.15 -14.16 9.82
C ASP A 311 -19.59 -12.90 10.54
N ALA A 312 -18.40 -13.01 11.17
CA ALA A 312 -17.66 -11.87 11.68
C ALA A 312 -17.13 -11.00 10.55
N ILE A 313 -16.86 -9.73 10.83
CA ILE A 313 -16.17 -8.85 9.88
C ILE A 313 -14.67 -9.13 9.97
N TRP A 314 -14.00 -9.13 8.82
CA TRP A 314 -12.55 -9.15 8.70
C TRP A 314 -12.04 -7.72 8.80
N SER A 315 -11.10 -7.42 9.71
CA SER A 315 -10.63 -6.04 9.90
C SER A 315 -9.94 -5.48 8.65
N HIS A 316 -10.16 -4.21 8.36
CA HIS A 316 -9.57 -3.57 7.19
C HIS A 316 -9.69 -2.05 7.24
N ARG A 317 -8.84 -1.40 6.45
CA ARG A 317 -8.99 -0.02 5.99
C ARG A 317 -9.67 0.01 4.62
N TRP A 318 -10.69 0.86 4.46
CA TRP A 318 -11.37 1.08 3.18
C TRP A 318 -11.92 2.50 3.06
N ASN A 319 -12.69 2.74 2.00
CA ASN A 319 -13.50 3.94 1.86
C ASN A 319 -14.97 3.57 1.64
N LEU A 320 -15.89 4.51 1.84
CA LEU A 320 -17.34 4.34 1.67
C LEU A 320 -17.79 4.26 0.20
N GLY A 321 -16.87 4.14 -0.76
CA GLY A 321 -17.11 4.03 -2.20
C GLY A 321 -17.44 5.36 -2.87
N ASN A 322 -17.93 6.34 -2.11
CA ASN A 322 -18.10 7.74 -2.49
C ASN A 322 -17.97 8.60 -1.23
N LEU A 323 -17.68 9.89 -1.40
CA LEU A 323 -17.87 10.85 -0.31
C LEU A 323 -19.36 10.88 0.06
N VAL A 324 -19.68 10.56 1.32
CA VAL A 324 -21.05 10.56 1.82
C VAL A 324 -21.24 11.64 2.88
N ALA A 325 -22.40 12.30 2.88
CA ALA A 325 -22.76 13.22 3.93
C ALA A 325 -23.10 12.45 5.21
N VAL A 326 -22.59 12.90 6.36
CA VAL A 326 -22.89 12.31 7.66
C VAL A 326 -24.23 12.87 8.17
N PRO A 327 -25.28 12.05 8.34
CA PRO A 327 -26.57 12.56 8.79
C PRO A 327 -26.49 13.24 10.15
N GLY A 328 -26.90 14.51 10.23
CA GLY A 328 -26.83 15.31 11.47
C GLY A 328 -25.47 15.95 11.73
N GLY A 329 -24.42 15.58 10.97
CA GLY A 329 -23.09 16.18 11.05
C GLY A 329 -23.02 17.54 10.35
N THR A 330 -22.26 18.45 10.94
CA THR A 330 -21.96 19.77 10.38
C THR A 330 -20.47 20.04 10.50
N SER A 331 -19.92 20.73 9.51
CA SER A 331 -18.52 21.15 9.47
C SER A 331 -18.39 22.66 9.68
N ASN A 332 -17.23 23.10 10.15
CA ASN A 332 -16.83 24.51 10.19
C ASN A 332 -16.30 25.02 8.83
N SER A 333 -16.02 24.11 7.89
CA SER A 333 -15.70 24.43 6.50
C SER A 333 -16.93 24.92 5.74
N ASP A 334 -16.72 25.77 4.73
CA ASP A 334 -17.76 26.14 3.78
C ASP A 334 -17.93 25.12 2.64
N ARG A 335 -17.01 24.14 2.54
CA ARG A 335 -17.12 23.02 1.62
C ARG A 335 -18.43 22.28 1.88
N PHE A 336 -19.05 21.82 0.79
CA PHE A 336 -20.36 21.15 0.80
C PHE A 336 -21.50 21.94 1.48
N GLY A 337 -21.35 23.26 1.65
CA GLY A 337 -22.36 24.11 2.30
C GLY A 337 -22.44 23.92 3.83
N GLY A 338 -21.33 23.53 4.47
CA GLY A 338 -21.24 23.31 5.92
C GLY A 338 -21.73 21.93 6.38
N LEU A 339 -21.96 21.01 5.43
CA LEU A 339 -22.24 19.61 5.74
C LEU A 339 -20.93 18.86 5.97
N LEU A 340 -20.92 17.96 6.94
CA LEU A 340 -19.79 17.08 7.19
C LEU A 340 -19.87 15.85 6.28
N GLY A 341 -18.77 15.51 5.63
CA GLY A 341 -18.58 14.32 4.82
C GLY A 341 -17.77 13.23 5.54
N ALA A 342 -17.92 11.99 5.11
CA ALA A 342 -17.06 10.87 5.48
C ALA A 342 -16.65 10.11 4.21
N TYR A 343 -15.43 9.59 4.21
CA TYR A 343 -14.91 8.85 3.06
C TYR A 343 -14.10 7.63 3.47
N ASP A 344 -12.90 7.83 4.02
CA ASP A 344 -12.02 6.77 4.49
C ASP A 344 -12.48 6.27 5.86
N TYR A 345 -12.26 4.99 6.15
CA TYR A 345 -12.52 4.40 7.45
C TYR A 345 -11.65 3.17 7.69
N THR A 346 -11.39 2.87 8.95
CA THR A 346 -10.91 1.56 9.41
C THR A 346 -12.01 0.87 10.22
N ILE A 347 -12.01 -0.46 10.24
CA ILE A 347 -12.93 -1.26 11.05
C ILE A 347 -12.21 -2.44 11.69
N GLU A 348 -12.38 -2.60 13.00
CA GLU A 348 -11.63 -3.52 13.84
C GLU A 348 -12.56 -4.20 14.88
N PRO A 349 -12.20 -5.40 15.39
CA PRO A 349 -13.03 -6.14 16.33
C PRO A 349 -12.90 -5.62 17.76
N GLU A 350 -13.88 -6.01 18.57
CA GLU A 350 -13.94 -5.75 20.00
C GLU A 350 -12.73 -6.33 20.76
N ASP A 351 -12.19 -7.48 20.30
CA ASP A 351 -10.98 -8.08 20.88
C ASP A 351 -9.67 -7.64 20.23
N GLY A 352 -9.72 -6.64 19.35
CA GLY A 352 -8.53 -6.10 18.70
C GLY A 352 -7.53 -5.57 19.73
N ALA A 353 -6.30 -6.08 19.69
CA ALA A 353 -5.20 -5.50 20.46
C ALA A 353 -4.64 -4.25 19.76
N ALA A 354 -3.90 -3.41 20.48
CA ALA A 354 -3.36 -2.15 19.94
C ALA A 354 -2.60 -2.32 18.61
N GLY A 355 -1.92 -3.45 18.37
CA GLY A 355 -1.20 -3.72 17.13
C GLY A 355 -2.05 -3.68 15.86
N VAL A 356 -3.31 -4.13 15.91
CA VAL A 356 -4.23 -4.05 14.75
C VAL A 356 -4.61 -2.60 14.48
N PHE A 357 -5.04 -1.85 15.51
CA PHE A 357 -5.35 -0.42 15.38
C PHE A 357 -4.15 0.41 14.89
N ILE A 358 -2.94 0.08 15.35
CA ILE A 358 -1.71 0.74 14.91
C ILE A 358 -1.44 0.47 13.43
N HIS A 359 -1.64 -0.77 12.96
CA HIS A 359 -1.47 -1.18 11.57
C HIS A 359 -2.46 -0.47 10.65
N GLU A 360 -3.76 -0.55 10.95
CA GLU A 360 -4.81 0.06 10.14
C GLU A 360 -4.65 1.58 10.06
N PHE A 361 -4.30 2.23 11.18
CA PHE A 361 -4.02 3.66 11.17
C PHE A 361 -2.73 4.01 10.40
N GLY A 362 -1.80 3.06 10.23
CA GLY A 362 -0.65 3.23 9.35
C GLY A 362 -1.07 3.50 7.91
N HIS A 363 -2.14 2.83 7.44
CA HIS A 363 -2.73 3.06 6.12
C HIS A 363 -3.42 4.42 6.02
N ASP A 364 -4.08 4.89 7.08
CA ASP A 364 -4.64 6.24 7.13
C ASP A 364 -3.54 7.32 6.97
N LEU A 365 -2.32 7.04 7.44
CA LEU A 365 -1.14 7.87 7.21
C LEU A 365 -0.48 7.68 5.83
N GLY A 366 -0.99 6.77 5.01
CA GLY A 366 -0.56 6.50 3.63
C GLY A 366 0.47 5.37 3.48
N LEU A 367 0.78 4.63 4.54
CA LEU A 367 1.73 3.51 4.44
C LEU A 367 1.13 2.33 3.67
N PRO A 368 1.91 1.66 2.80
CA PRO A 368 1.46 0.43 2.16
C PRO A 368 1.62 -0.76 3.11
N ASP A 369 0.89 -1.83 2.79
CA ASP A 369 1.20 -3.17 3.27
C ASP A 369 2.59 -3.60 2.82
N GLU A 370 3.38 -4.09 3.77
CA GLU A 370 4.72 -4.59 3.50
C GLU A 370 4.74 -6.11 3.31
N TYR A 371 3.60 -6.80 3.46
CA TYR A 371 3.47 -8.24 3.31
C TYR A 371 3.09 -8.72 1.89
N ASP A 372 3.13 -10.02 1.63
CA ASP A 372 2.57 -10.60 0.39
C ASP A 372 1.03 -10.51 0.38
N THR A 373 0.51 -9.41 -0.17
CA THR A 373 -0.93 -9.04 -0.12
C THR A 373 -1.87 -9.99 -0.86
N VAL A 374 -1.36 -10.97 -1.61
CA VAL A 374 -2.19 -11.98 -2.28
C VAL A 374 -1.88 -13.40 -1.83
N TYR A 375 -1.03 -13.57 -0.80
CA TYR A 375 -0.55 -14.86 -0.34
C TYR A 375 -0.06 -15.74 -1.50
N SER A 376 0.69 -15.16 -2.43
CA SER A 376 1.25 -15.87 -3.59
C SER A 376 2.24 -16.96 -3.16
N GLY A 377 3.06 -16.66 -2.15
CA GLY A 377 4.18 -17.47 -1.68
C GLY A 377 4.04 -18.00 -0.27
N GLU A 378 5.16 -18.31 0.37
CA GLU A 378 5.29 -18.71 1.77
C GLU A 378 5.53 -17.52 2.71
N GLY A 379 5.23 -16.30 2.23
CA GLY A 379 5.44 -15.02 2.90
C GLY A 379 6.62 -14.25 2.33
N GLU A 380 6.58 -12.95 2.51
CA GLU A 380 7.59 -11.99 2.09
C GLU A 380 8.76 -11.89 3.08
N ALA A 381 9.88 -11.34 2.61
CA ALA A 381 11.07 -11.11 3.43
C ALA A 381 10.93 -9.87 4.36
N VAL A 382 9.82 -9.70 5.08
CA VAL A 382 9.60 -8.63 6.08
C VAL A 382 9.12 -9.23 7.39
N ALA A 383 7.98 -9.93 7.39
CA ALA A 383 7.43 -10.64 8.55
C ALA A 383 7.37 -9.78 9.83
N TYR A 384 7.93 -10.24 10.94
CA TYR A 384 7.85 -9.55 12.24
C TYR A 384 8.76 -8.32 12.36
N TRP A 385 9.57 -7.99 11.35
CA TRP A 385 10.45 -6.83 11.39
C TRP A 385 9.70 -5.49 11.33
N SER A 386 8.44 -5.48 10.88
CA SER A 386 7.64 -4.28 10.73
C SER A 386 6.20 -4.48 11.16
N VAL A 387 5.62 -3.44 11.77
CA VAL A 387 4.19 -3.41 12.11
C VAL A 387 3.29 -3.42 10.87
N MET A 388 3.78 -2.96 9.70
CA MET A 388 3.05 -2.98 8.42
C MET A 388 3.09 -4.37 7.73
N ALA A 389 3.53 -5.39 8.46
CA ALA A 389 3.51 -6.80 8.09
C ALA A 389 3.08 -7.63 9.31
N SER A 390 3.63 -8.83 9.53
CA SER A 390 3.24 -9.68 10.68
C SER A 390 3.55 -9.08 12.05
N GLY A 391 4.35 -8.00 12.13
CA GLY A 391 4.69 -7.33 13.39
C GLY A 391 3.48 -6.85 14.18
N SER A 392 2.36 -6.52 13.53
CA SER A 392 1.11 -6.14 14.20
C SER A 392 0.59 -7.20 15.17
N TRP A 393 1.03 -8.45 15.06
CA TRP A 393 0.66 -9.58 15.93
C TRP A 393 1.71 -9.99 16.98
N SER A 394 2.80 -9.24 17.13
CA SER A 394 3.79 -9.52 18.19
C SER A 394 3.19 -9.35 19.59
N GLY A 395 3.73 -10.10 20.57
CA GLY A 395 3.30 -10.12 21.96
C GLY A 395 3.13 -11.55 22.50
N ASP A 396 3.30 -11.70 23.83
CA ASP A 396 2.96 -12.94 24.54
C ASP A 396 1.46 -13.25 24.34
N ILE A 397 0.65 -12.19 24.47
CA ILE A 397 -0.70 -12.10 23.94
C ILE A 397 -0.57 -11.48 22.54
N PRO A 398 -0.95 -12.18 21.46
CA PRO A 398 -0.78 -11.68 20.11
C PRO A 398 -1.36 -10.27 19.91
N GLY A 399 -0.56 -9.39 19.30
CA GLY A 399 -0.93 -8.01 18.95
C GLY A 399 -0.79 -6.96 20.06
N THR A 400 -0.34 -7.35 21.25
CA THR A 400 -0.17 -6.43 22.38
C THR A 400 1.19 -5.75 22.45
N GLU A 401 2.18 -6.25 21.70
CA GLU A 401 3.55 -5.73 21.67
C GLU A 401 4.02 -5.53 20.23
N PRO A 402 3.37 -4.68 19.41
CA PRO A 402 3.80 -4.45 18.04
C PRO A 402 5.23 -3.84 18.00
N PRO A 403 6.14 -4.33 17.14
CA PRO A 403 7.48 -3.79 17.00
C PRO A 403 7.45 -2.45 16.26
N GLY A 404 8.60 -1.79 16.16
CA GLY A 404 8.74 -0.56 15.41
C GLY A 404 8.42 -0.72 13.92
N MET A 405 8.09 0.40 13.28
CA MET A 405 7.92 0.50 11.84
C MET A 405 9.24 0.21 11.10
N SER A 406 9.17 -0.34 9.89
CA SER A 406 10.33 -0.50 9.00
C SER A 406 11.03 0.84 8.75
N ALA A 407 12.32 0.79 8.42
CA ALA A 407 13.06 1.98 7.99
C ALA A 407 12.38 2.68 6.79
N TYR A 408 11.77 1.90 5.90
CA TYR A 408 11.03 2.41 4.73
C TYR A 408 9.77 3.18 5.14
N ALA A 409 8.94 2.61 6.00
CA ALA A 409 7.75 3.27 6.51
C ALA A 409 8.10 4.59 7.22
N LYS A 410 9.12 4.59 8.08
CA LYS A 410 9.61 5.81 8.74
C LYS A 410 10.17 6.83 7.74
N GLU A 411 10.82 6.39 6.67
CA GLU A 411 11.30 7.27 5.58
C GLU A 411 10.14 7.95 4.87
N LYS A 412 9.09 7.19 4.53
CA LYS A 412 7.89 7.72 3.87
C LYS A 412 7.13 8.69 4.77
N LEU A 413 6.88 8.34 6.03
CA LEU A 413 6.23 9.24 6.98
C LEU A 413 7.02 10.53 7.20
N GLN A 414 8.35 10.45 7.31
CA GLN A 414 9.20 11.65 7.40
C GLN A 414 9.06 12.53 6.15
N ALA A 415 9.03 11.94 4.96
CA ALA A 415 8.93 12.66 3.70
C ALA A 415 7.54 13.30 3.49
N TRP A 416 6.46 12.62 3.89
CA TRP A 416 5.09 13.09 3.69
C TRP A 416 4.63 14.06 4.79
N HIS A 417 4.97 13.77 6.04
CA HIS A 417 4.41 14.47 7.20
C HIS A 417 5.44 15.33 7.96
N GLY A 418 6.72 15.29 7.60
CA GLY A 418 7.78 16.03 8.29
C GLY A 418 8.03 15.48 9.71
N GLY A 419 8.36 16.35 10.67
CA GLY A 419 8.57 15.93 12.06
C GLY A 419 9.89 15.18 12.28
N ASN A 420 9.84 14.10 13.06
CA ASN A 420 10.99 13.37 13.61
C ASN A 420 10.82 11.83 13.55
N TRP A 421 10.18 11.33 12.49
CA TRP A 421 10.02 9.88 12.25
C TRP A 421 11.33 9.21 11.87
N LEU A 422 12.16 9.87 11.07
CA LEU A 422 13.43 9.31 10.63
C LEU A 422 14.47 10.40 10.37
N SER A 423 15.66 10.20 10.93
CA SER A 423 16.82 11.04 10.68
C SER A 423 18.04 10.18 10.36
N GLY A 424 18.95 10.70 9.54
CA GLY A 424 20.06 9.90 9.08
C GLY A 424 20.94 10.59 8.06
N THR A 425 21.55 9.79 7.19
CA THR A 425 22.33 10.28 6.05
C THR A 425 22.16 9.35 4.86
N THR A 426 22.29 9.92 3.67
CA THR A 426 22.43 9.19 2.41
C THR A 426 23.89 9.10 1.99
N ILE A 427 24.30 7.96 1.41
CA ILE A 427 25.60 7.75 0.77
C ILE A 427 25.35 7.14 -0.61
N ASN A 428 25.95 7.69 -1.66
CA ASN A 428 25.88 7.08 -3.00
C ASN A 428 26.90 5.95 -3.11
N ALA A 429 26.53 4.84 -3.74
CA ALA A 429 27.40 3.70 -3.94
C ALA A 429 28.71 4.03 -4.67
N ASP A 430 28.67 5.00 -5.60
CA ASP A 430 29.82 5.45 -6.37
C ASP A 430 30.85 6.25 -5.53
N ASP A 431 30.43 6.80 -4.39
CA ASP A 431 31.29 7.56 -3.48
C ASP A 431 31.97 6.66 -2.43
N ILE A 432 31.58 5.38 -2.34
CA ILE A 432 32.10 4.43 -1.36
C ILE A 432 33.46 3.90 -1.81
N THR A 433 34.45 4.01 -0.92
CA THR A 433 35.84 3.59 -1.19
C THR A 433 36.23 2.35 -0.40
N GLN A 434 37.39 1.78 -0.75
CA GLN A 434 38.00 0.67 -0.02
C GLN A 434 38.39 1.03 1.43
N GLN A 435 38.66 2.30 1.71
CA GLN A 435 38.90 2.76 3.09
C GLN A 435 37.62 2.70 3.93
N GLY A 436 36.48 2.91 3.28
CA GLY A 436 35.16 2.89 3.88
C GLY A 436 34.86 4.08 4.80
N THR A 437 33.60 4.14 5.22
CA THR A 437 33.07 5.14 6.15
C THR A 437 32.47 4.41 7.36
N GLU A 438 32.89 4.81 8.56
CA GLU A 438 32.32 4.30 9.80
C GLU A 438 31.20 5.21 10.28
N LEU A 439 30.03 4.62 10.55
CA LEU A 439 28.83 5.30 11.01
C LEU A 439 28.31 4.68 12.31
N LEU A 440 27.64 5.50 13.13
CA LEU A 440 26.90 5.07 14.31
C LEU A 440 25.41 5.11 14.01
N LEU A 441 24.72 4.02 14.34
CA LEU A 441 23.27 3.87 14.27
C LEU A 441 22.74 3.74 15.69
N ASP A 442 21.82 4.60 16.10
CA ASP A 442 21.04 4.40 17.31
C ASP A 442 19.97 3.32 17.06
N GLU A 443 19.53 2.65 18.11
CA GLU A 443 18.40 1.72 18.01
C GLU A 443 17.14 2.42 17.47
N ALA A 444 16.41 1.75 16.59
CA ALA A 444 15.29 2.32 15.84
C ALA A 444 14.17 2.92 16.70
N VAL A 445 14.05 2.48 17.96
CA VAL A 445 13.04 2.92 18.93
C VAL A 445 13.40 4.20 19.68
N THR A 446 14.65 4.69 19.58
CA THR A 446 15.13 5.86 20.31
C THR A 446 15.67 6.90 19.35
N LYS A 447 15.04 8.09 19.32
CA LYS A 447 15.60 9.24 18.60
C LYS A 447 16.77 9.82 19.39
N GLY A 448 17.99 9.55 18.94
CA GLY A 448 19.21 9.94 19.62
C GLY A 448 20.17 10.78 18.77
N THR A 449 21.34 11.08 19.32
CA THR A 449 22.36 11.93 18.69
C THR A 449 23.07 11.30 17.48
N ASN A 450 22.89 9.99 17.22
CA ASN A 450 23.41 9.31 16.03
C ASN A 450 22.29 9.10 14.98
N HIS A 451 22.60 8.40 13.89
CA HIS A 451 21.65 8.18 12.81
C HIS A 451 20.58 7.15 13.21
N ASP A 452 19.31 7.38 12.88
CA ASP A 452 18.27 6.36 13.03
C ASP A 452 18.39 5.31 11.91
N ALA A 453 18.72 5.77 10.70
CA ALA A 453 19.04 4.91 9.56
C ALA A 453 20.10 5.54 8.65
N VAL A 454 20.74 4.71 7.82
CA VAL A 454 21.61 5.15 6.72
C VAL A 454 21.05 4.62 5.41
N ARG A 455 20.84 5.52 4.45
CA ARG A 455 20.42 5.18 3.08
C ARG A 455 21.65 5.03 2.19
N VAL A 456 21.73 3.93 1.44
CA VAL A 456 22.78 3.72 0.43
C VAL A 456 22.13 3.71 -0.95
N ASP A 457 22.21 4.85 -1.64
CA ASP A 457 21.66 4.99 -3.00
C ASP A 457 22.54 4.25 -4.01
N LEU A 458 21.91 3.43 -4.83
CA LEU A 458 22.56 2.68 -5.91
C LEU A 458 22.30 3.40 -7.25
N PRO A 459 23.13 3.16 -8.28
CA PRO A 459 22.78 3.59 -9.64
C PRO A 459 21.43 3.01 -10.04
N ASP A 460 20.56 3.80 -10.69
CA ASP A 460 19.22 3.33 -11.06
C ASP A 460 19.25 1.95 -11.75
N LYS A 461 18.37 1.07 -11.30
CA LYS A 461 18.23 -0.28 -11.83
C LYS A 461 17.69 -0.21 -13.24
N VAL A 462 18.40 -0.83 -14.19
CA VAL A 462 17.93 -0.97 -15.57
C VAL A 462 17.00 -2.17 -15.66
N ASN A 463 15.73 -1.93 -15.90
CA ASN A 463 14.70 -2.94 -16.09
C ASN A 463 14.41 -3.14 -17.58
N VAL A 464 14.19 -4.38 -17.98
CA VAL A 464 13.90 -4.75 -19.37
C VAL A 464 12.41 -5.07 -19.47
N LEU A 465 11.65 -4.29 -20.22
CA LEU A 465 10.24 -4.56 -20.54
C LEU A 465 10.14 -5.63 -21.62
N ASN A 466 10.83 -5.38 -22.72
CA ASN A 466 10.93 -6.29 -23.85
C ASN A 466 12.30 -6.10 -24.54
N THR A 467 12.51 -6.78 -25.66
CA THR A 467 13.62 -6.49 -26.59
C THR A 467 13.01 -6.12 -27.92
N PRO A 468 13.38 -5.00 -28.58
CA PRO A 468 12.86 -4.62 -29.89
C PRO A 468 12.85 -5.77 -30.90
N ALA A 469 11.82 -5.86 -31.73
CA ALA A 469 11.60 -7.00 -32.63
C ALA A 469 12.74 -7.13 -33.65
N GLU A 470 13.21 -5.99 -34.15
CA GLU A 470 14.46 -5.86 -34.90
C GLU A 470 15.23 -4.62 -34.40
N GLY A 471 16.53 -4.54 -34.66
CA GLY A 471 17.30 -3.34 -34.33
C GLY A 471 17.51 -3.09 -32.83
N ASN A 472 17.51 -1.81 -32.43
CA ASN A 472 17.72 -1.36 -31.05
C ASN A 472 16.57 -0.49 -30.52
N PHE A 473 15.63 -0.09 -31.37
CA PHE A 473 14.54 0.79 -30.99
C PHE A 473 13.19 0.30 -31.52
N GLU A 474 12.14 0.70 -30.83
CA GLU A 474 10.74 0.44 -31.15
C GLU A 474 9.91 1.70 -30.86
N TYR A 475 8.62 1.69 -31.19
CA TYR A 475 7.69 2.72 -30.74
C TYR A 475 6.86 2.23 -29.55
N PHE A 476 6.94 2.96 -28.44
CA PHE A 476 6.18 2.68 -27.22
C PHE A 476 4.98 3.64 -27.10
N GLY A 477 3.80 3.09 -26.86
CA GLY A 477 2.54 3.80 -26.67
C GLY A 477 2.38 4.50 -25.34
N GLY A 478 3.34 4.35 -24.42
CA GLY A 478 3.28 4.93 -23.08
C GLY A 478 2.47 4.08 -22.09
N LYS A 479 2.49 4.53 -20.84
CA LYS A 479 1.81 3.95 -19.67
C LYS A 479 1.26 5.09 -18.81
N GLY A 480 0.11 4.88 -18.16
CA GLY A 480 -0.48 5.84 -17.22
C GLY A 480 -2.00 5.84 -17.28
N ASP A 481 -2.62 6.51 -16.31
CA ASP A 481 -4.09 6.61 -16.22
C ASP A 481 -4.68 7.57 -17.28
N GLU A 482 -5.80 7.17 -17.88
CA GLU A 482 -6.57 7.93 -18.90
C GLU A 482 -5.69 8.46 -20.05
N VAL A 483 -4.67 7.68 -20.44
CA VAL A 483 -3.76 8.01 -21.53
C VAL A 483 -4.50 7.95 -22.86
N ASP A 484 -4.16 8.87 -23.76
CA ASP A 484 -4.58 8.87 -25.17
C ASP A 484 -3.40 9.27 -26.06
N HIS A 485 -2.50 8.31 -26.27
CA HIS A 485 -1.30 8.50 -27.06
C HIS A 485 -1.50 7.97 -28.48
N LYS A 486 -0.89 8.65 -29.46
CA LYS A 486 -0.98 8.28 -30.87
C LYS A 486 0.31 8.57 -31.62
N MET A 487 0.52 7.82 -32.70
CA MET A 487 1.50 8.14 -33.73
C MET A 487 0.88 8.02 -35.11
N VAL A 488 1.12 9.00 -35.98
CA VAL A 488 0.43 9.14 -37.27
C VAL A 488 1.40 9.33 -38.43
N ALA A 489 1.22 8.60 -39.53
CA ALA A 489 1.98 8.78 -40.78
C ALA A 489 1.05 8.90 -41.99
N THR A 490 1.43 9.73 -42.96
CA THR A 490 0.73 9.84 -44.25
C THR A 490 1.27 8.80 -45.23
N ILE A 491 0.37 8.05 -45.86
CA ILE A 491 0.69 6.99 -46.83
C ILE A 491 -0.01 7.32 -48.16
N ASP A 492 0.77 7.47 -49.24
CA ASP A 492 0.22 7.72 -50.58
C ASP A 492 -0.03 6.39 -51.31
N LEU A 493 -1.31 6.02 -51.45
CA LEU A 493 -1.76 4.87 -52.24
C LEU A 493 -2.37 5.31 -53.57
N THR A 494 -2.16 6.57 -54.00
CA THR A 494 -2.70 7.09 -55.26
C THR A 494 -2.20 6.27 -56.44
N GLY A 495 -3.13 5.82 -57.29
CA GLY A 495 -2.83 5.00 -58.46
C GLY A 495 -2.42 3.55 -58.15
N LYS A 496 -2.53 3.10 -56.89
CA LYS A 496 -2.34 1.70 -56.49
C LYS A 496 -3.64 0.90 -56.59
N THR A 497 -3.53 -0.43 -56.66
CA THR A 497 -4.70 -1.33 -56.74
C THR A 497 -4.85 -2.29 -55.56
N SER A 498 -3.77 -2.56 -54.85
CA SER A 498 -3.80 -3.28 -53.56
C SER A 498 -2.74 -2.72 -52.62
N ALA A 499 -2.98 -2.85 -51.32
CA ALA A 499 -2.03 -2.45 -50.28
C ALA A 499 -2.14 -3.36 -49.06
N THR A 500 -1.04 -3.56 -48.36
CA THR A 500 -0.97 -4.37 -47.14
C THR A 500 -0.08 -3.66 -46.12
N LEU A 501 -0.52 -3.63 -44.88
CA LEU A 501 0.23 -3.19 -43.71
C LEU A 501 0.79 -4.41 -42.99
N ASP A 502 2.10 -4.45 -42.80
CA ASP A 502 2.81 -5.42 -41.98
C ASP A 502 3.50 -4.68 -40.83
N PHE A 503 3.45 -5.23 -39.62
CA PHE A 503 4.17 -4.69 -38.46
C PHE A 503 4.32 -5.77 -37.38
N ASP A 504 5.23 -5.56 -36.45
CA ASP A 504 5.31 -6.36 -35.23
C ASP A 504 4.66 -5.58 -34.08
N ALA A 505 3.94 -6.29 -33.22
CA ALA A 505 3.30 -5.75 -32.02
C ALA A 505 3.68 -6.56 -30.78
N TRP A 506 3.96 -5.88 -29.69
CA TRP A 506 4.08 -6.46 -28.35
C TRP A 506 3.18 -5.65 -27.42
N TYR A 507 2.38 -6.32 -26.60
CA TYR A 507 1.51 -5.61 -25.66
C TYR A 507 1.24 -6.42 -24.40
N ASN A 508 1.15 -5.69 -23.29
CA ASN A 508 0.63 -6.16 -22.02
C ASN A 508 -0.16 -5.00 -21.41
N ILE A 509 -1.48 -5.03 -21.58
CA ILE A 509 -2.44 -3.96 -21.23
C ILE A 509 -3.67 -4.57 -20.55
N GLU A 510 -4.38 -3.83 -19.71
CA GLU A 510 -5.50 -4.39 -18.92
C GLU A 510 -6.58 -4.98 -19.83
N GLN A 511 -6.85 -6.28 -19.68
CA GLN A 511 -7.70 -7.00 -20.61
C GLN A 511 -9.15 -6.50 -20.55
N ASP A 512 -9.69 -6.13 -21.71
CA ASP A 512 -11.05 -5.61 -21.91
C ASP A 512 -11.31 -4.21 -21.31
N TRP A 513 -10.29 -3.54 -20.77
CA TRP A 513 -10.35 -2.16 -20.26
C TRP A 513 -9.47 -1.22 -21.09
N ASP A 514 -8.22 -1.61 -21.31
CA ASP A 514 -7.23 -0.86 -22.07
C ASP A 514 -7.08 -1.40 -23.49
N TYR A 515 -6.83 -0.50 -24.43
CA TYR A 515 -6.79 -0.83 -25.84
C TYR A 515 -5.69 -0.11 -26.61
N ALA A 516 -5.09 -0.85 -27.55
CA ALA A 516 -4.29 -0.28 -28.62
C ALA A 516 -4.95 -0.51 -29.98
N MET A 517 -5.02 0.50 -30.84
CA MET A 517 -5.75 0.46 -32.10
C MET A 517 -4.82 0.84 -33.26
N VAL A 518 -5.02 0.17 -34.39
CA VAL A 518 -4.52 0.62 -35.69
C VAL A 518 -5.68 1.23 -36.45
N GLN A 519 -5.54 2.47 -36.89
CA GLN A 519 -6.65 3.22 -37.49
C GLN A 519 -6.23 3.88 -38.80
N VAL A 520 -7.19 4.06 -39.69
CA VAL A 520 -7.00 4.76 -40.97
C VAL A 520 -7.96 5.94 -41.07
N SER A 521 -7.46 7.06 -41.56
CA SER A 521 -8.25 8.22 -41.97
C SER A 521 -8.07 8.53 -43.45
N THR A 522 -9.16 8.88 -44.13
CA THR A 522 -9.20 9.28 -45.55
C THR A 522 -9.58 10.75 -45.74
N ASP A 523 -9.80 11.48 -44.65
CA ASP A 523 -10.26 12.88 -44.62
C ASP A 523 -9.27 13.81 -43.90
N GLY A 524 -8.00 13.41 -43.83
CA GLY A 524 -6.93 14.22 -43.22
C GLY A 524 -6.91 14.19 -41.70
N GLY A 525 -7.51 13.17 -41.08
CA GLY A 525 -7.54 12.95 -39.63
C GLY A 525 -8.79 13.47 -38.94
N GLU A 526 -9.82 13.89 -39.67
CA GLU A 526 -11.10 14.34 -39.09
C GLU A 526 -11.90 13.14 -38.55
N THR A 527 -11.91 12.02 -39.27
CA THR A 527 -12.50 10.76 -38.81
C THR A 527 -11.53 9.59 -38.97
N TRP A 528 -11.66 8.60 -38.08
CA TRP A 528 -10.78 7.45 -38.00
C TRP A 528 -11.60 6.16 -38.01
N THR A 529 -11.14 5.18 -38.78
CA THR A 529 -11.71 3.83 -38.80
C THR A 529 -10.68 2.84 -38.27
N SER A 530 -11.01 2.13 -37.20
CA SER A 530 -10.15 1.09 -36.64
C SER A 530 -10.15 -0.16 -37.50
N LEU A 531 -8.96 -0.70 -37.73
CA LEU A 531 -8.74 -1.87 -38.56
C LEU A 531 -8.91 -3.14 -37.73
N LEU A 532 -9.55 -4.14 -38.33
CA LEU A 532 -9.76 -5.45 -37.73
C LEU A 532 -8.58 -6.38 -38.06
N SER A 533 -8.10 -7.10 -37.05
CA SER A 533 -7.25 -8.29 -37.21
C SER A 533 -7.81 -9.47 -36.41
N GLU A 534 -7.23 -10.66 -36.56
CA GLU A 534 -7.62 -11.85 -35.79
C GLU A 534 -7.38 -11.69 -34.28
N ARG A 535 -6.57 -10.71 -33.84
CA ARG A 535 -6.25 -10.45 -32.43
C ARG A 535 -6.94 -9.23 -31.84
N THR A 536 -7.63 -8.44 -32.65
CA THR A 536 -8.36 -7.26 -32.16
C THR A 536 -9.74 -7.66 -31.65
N SER A 537 -10.19 -7.01 -30.57
CA SER A 537 -11.48 -7.22 -29.90
C SER A 537 -12.36 -5.98 -30.01
N THR A 538 -13.68 -6.19 -29.96
CA THR A 538 -14.70 -5.14 -29.76
C THR A 538 -15.41 -5.27 -28.42
N THR A 539 -15.03 -6.27 -27.63
CA THR A 539 -15.48 -6.41 -26.25
C THR A 539 -14.96 -5.22 -25.46
N LEU A 540 -15.72 -4.75 -24.49
CA LEU A 540 -15.26 -3.78 -23.50
C LEU A 540 -15.98 -4.16 -22.23
N ASP A 541 -15.30 -4.05 -21.09
CA ASP A 541 -15.96 -4.20 -19.81
C ASP A 541 -17.19 -3.26 -19.74
N PRO A 542 -18.33 -3.68 -19.17
CA PRO A 542 -19.49 -2.81 -19.01
C PRO A 542 -19.20 -1.46 -18.35
N ASP A 543 -18.21 -1.42 -17.46
CA ASP A 543 -17.76 -0.23 -16.75
C ASP A 543 -16.49 0.41 -17.37
N GLY A 544 -16.03 -0.12 -18.50
CA GLY A 544 -14.83 0.34 -19.21
C GLY A 544 -14.95 1.77 -19.76
N TYR A 545 -13.79 2.40 -19.99
CA TYR A 545 -13.71 3.82 -20.32
C TYR A 545 -14.50 4.17 -21.60
N PRO A 546 -15.57 5.01 -21.53
CA PRO A 546 -16.47 5.20 -22.67
C PRO A 546 -15.81 5.73 -23.95
N ALA A 547 -14.73 6.50 -23.84
CA ALA A 547 -13.99 7.04 -24.98
C ALA A 547 -13.35 5.93 -25.85
N ILE A 548 -13.00 4.79 -25.25
CA ILE A 548 -12.41 3.66 -25.97
C ILE A 548 -13.42 2.99 -26.88
N LYS A 549 -14.67 2.87 -26.42
CA LYS A 549 -15.76 2.18 -27.14
C LYS A 549 -15.96 2.69 -28.56
N GLU A 550 -15.83 3.99 -28.78
CA GLU A 550 -16.00 4.63 -30.10
C GLU A 550 -14.86 4.33 -31.06
N ASN A 551 -13.75 3.77 -30.57
CA ASN A 551 -12.52 3.51 -31.31
C ASN A 551 -12.22 2.02 -31.49
N LEU A 552 -13.08 1.11 -31.06
CA LEU A 552 -12.90 -0.33 -31.27
C LEU A 552 -13.19 -0.74 -32.73
N PRO A 553 -12.57 -1.81 -33.26
CA PRO A 553 -11.76 -2.82 -32.58
C PRO A 553 -10.32 -2.40 -32.23
N GLY A 554 -9.72 -3.07 -31.24
CA GLY A 554 -8.30 -2.90 -30.85
C GLY A 554 -7.70 -4.12 -30.13
N TYR A 555 -6.40 -4.13 -29.94
CA TYR A 555 -5.66 -5.10 -29.12
C TYR A 555 -5.93 -4.84 -27.63
N THR A 556 -6.06 -5.89 -26.83
CA THR A 556 -6.20 -5.83 -25.36
C THR A 556 -5.60 -7.09 -24.72
N GLY A 557 -5.28 -7.05 -23.43
CA GLY A 557 -4.64 -8.17 -22.72
C GLY A 557 -3.14 -8.29 -23.00
N SER A 558 -2.63 -9.51 -23.07
CA SER A 558 -1.20 -9.78 -23.30
C SER A 558 -0.94 -10.57 -24.58
N SER A 559 0.03 -10.12 -25.38
CA SER A 559 0.51 -10.82 -26.57
C SER A 559 1.48 -11.97 -26.26
N ASN A 560 2.00 -12.05 -25.03
CA ASN A 560 3.03 -13.00 -24.59
C ASN A 560 4.30 -12.99 -25.46
N GLY A 561 4.73 -11.81 -25.91
CA GLY A 561 5.87 -11.63 -26.81
C GLY A 561 5.51 -10.91 -28.10
N TRP A 562 6.49 -10.72 -28.99
CA TRP A 562 6.26 -10.09 -30.28
C TRP A 562 5.41 -10.98 -31.18
N VAL A 563 4.37 -10.39 -31.76
CA VAL A 563 3.52 -11.01 -32.77
C VAL A 563 3.57 -10.19 -34.05
N HIS A 564 3.65 -10.88 -35.18
CA HIS A 564 3.57 -10.24 -36.49
C HIS A 564 2.11 -10.09 -36.90
N GLU A 565 1.74 -8.91 -37.37
CA GLU A 565 0.41 -8.56 -37.85
C GLU A 565 0.46 -8.17 -39.33
N THR A 566 -0.53 -8.67 -40.09
CA THR A 566 -0.72 -8.32 -41.49
C THR A 566 -2.17 -7.91 -41.70
N ILE A 567 -2.40 -6.68 -42.17
CA ILE A 567 -3.73 -6.11 -42.39
C ILE A 567 -3.87 -5.66 -43.86
N ASP A 568 -4.95 -6.08 -44.51
CA ASP A 568 -5.27 -5.63 -45.87
C ASP A 568 -5.74 -4.17 -45.86
N LEU A 569 -5.10 -3.34 -46.69
CA LEU A 569 -5.45 -1.94 -46.89
C LEU A 569 -6.02 -1.68 -48.29
N SER A 570 -6.34 -2.73 -49.05
CA SER A 570 -6.76 -2.61 -50.45
C SER A 570 -8.05 -1.79 -50.65
N ASP A 571 -8.92 -1.73 -49.65
CA ASP A 571 -10.12 -0.87 -49.67
C ASP A 571 -9.78 0.62 -49.71
N TYR A 572 -8.56 1.00 -49.32
CA TYR A 572 -8.04 2.37 -49.35
C TYR A 572 -7.14 2.64 -50.56
N ALA A 573 -7.00 1.70 -51.50
CA ALA A 573 -6.18 1.90 -52.68
C ALA A 573 -6.72 3.02 -53.58
N GLY A 574 -5.81 3.80 -54.19
CA GLY A 574 -6.17 4.87 -55.12
C GLY A 574 -6.27 6.27 -54.51
N GLN A 575 -6.03 6.42 -53.21
CA GLN A 575 -6.05 7.71 -52.48
C GLN A 575 -4.88 7.83 -51.49
N GLU A 576 -4.70 9.01 -50.92
CA GLU A 576 -3.82 9.22 -49.76
C GLU A 576 -4.59 8.92 -48.48
N ILE A 577 -3.91 8.29 -47.50
CA ILE A 577 -4.47 8.00 -46.18
C ILE A 577 -3.54 8.48 -45.07
N GLN A 578 -4.09 8.66 -43.87
CA GLN A 578 -3.29 8.67 -42.64
C GLN A 578 -3.44 7.34 -41.92
N LEU A 579 -2.32 6.74 -41.54
CA LEU A 579 -2.23 5.54 -40.71
C LEU A 579 -1.86 5.96 -39.28
N GLN A 580 -2.63 5.49 -38.30
CA GLN A 580 -2.42 5.79 -36.88
C GLN A 580 -2.28 4.51 -36.07
N PHE A 581 -1.36 4.52 -35.11
CA PHE A 581 -1.39 3.65 -33.94
C PHE A 581 -1.81 4.51 -32.74
N ARG A 582 -2.70 4.00 -31.90
CA ARG A 582 -3.24 4.72 -30.75
C ARG A 582 -3.28 3.79 -29.55
N SER A 583 -2.88 4.28 -28.38
CA SER A 583 -2.92 3.56 -27.11
C SER A 583 -3.81 4.35 -26.16
N MET A 584 -4.87 3.72 -25.65
CA MET A 584 -5.82 4.30 -24.72
C MET A 584 -5.96 3.43 -23.47
N THR A 585 -5.87 4.06 -22.30
CA THR A 585 -6.03 3.38 -21.00
C THR A 585 -7.17 3.99 -20.20
N ASP A 586 -7.69 3.22 -19.25
CA ASP A 586 -8.65 3.70 -18.26
C ASP A 586 -7.95 4.35 -17.05
N TRP A 587 -8.70 4.62 -15.98
CA TRP A 587 -8.18 5.22 -14.74
C TRP A 587 -7.67 4.18 -13.72
N ALA A 588 -7.57 2.91 -14.08
CA ALA A 588 -7.24 1.82 -13.19
C ALA A 588 -5.90 1.18 -13.58
N THR A 589 -5.84 -0.10 -13.92
CA THR A 589 -4.62 -0.90 -13.82
C THR A 589 -3.65 -0.58 -14.95
N ASN A 590 -2.47 -0.06 -14.62
CA ASN A 590 -1.44 0.19 -15.64
C ASN A 590 -0.47 -0.98 -15.76
N LEU A 591 -0.55 -1.74 -16.85
CA LEU A 591 0.44 -2.75 -17.22
C LEU A 591 1.57 -2.13 -18.07
N ASP A 592 2.35 -2.95 -18.79
CA ASP A 592 3.57 -2.49 -19.48
C ASP A 592 3.30 -1.64 -20.73
N GLY A 593 2.08 -1.71 -21.29
CA GLY A 593 1.64 -0.90 -22.42
C GLY A 593 1.73 -1.61 -23.77
N PHE A 594 1.65 -0.83 -24.85
CA PHE A 594 1.69 -1.30 -26.24
C PHE A 594 2.93 -0.83 -26.97
N PHE A 595 3.52 -1.70 -27.78
CA PHE A 595 4.74 -1.47 -28.55
C PHE A 595 4.52 -1.91 -30.00
N ALA A 596 5.04 -1.12 -30.93
CA ALA A 596 5.00 -1.40 -32.36
C ALA A 596 6.39 -1.23 -32.97
N ASP A 597 6.74 -2.15 -33.87
CA ASP A 597 8.02 -2.14 -34.58
C ASP A 597 7.84 -2.64 -36.03
N ASN A 598 8.86 -2.42 -36.86
CA ASN A 598 8.93 -2.89 -38.26
C ASN A 598 7.71 -2.52 -39.12
N VAL A 599 7.11 -1.35 -38.89
CA VAL A 599 5.90 -0.92 -39.59
C VAL A 599 6.20 -0.71 -41.07
N LYS A 600 5.47 -1.40 -41.93
CA LYS A 600 5.69 -1.42 -43.38
C LYS A 600 4.39 -1.44 -44.15
N VAL A 601 4.27 -0.60 -45.17
CA VAL A 601 3.17 -0.67 -46.13
C VAL A 601 3.72 -1.07 -47.50
N THR A 602 3.17 -2.14 -48.06
CA THR A 602 3.48 -2.64 -49.40
C THR A 602 2.26 -2.46 -50.31
N ALA A 603 2.42 -1.73 -51.42
CA ALA A 603 1.35 -1.51 -52.40
C ALA A 603 1.76 -2.00 -53.80
N ASP A 604 0.88 -2.79 -54.44
CA ASP A 604 1.14 -3.51 -55.69
C ASP A 604 2.51 -4.22 -55.72
N GLY A 605 2.90 -4.84 -54.59
CA GLY A 605 4.16 -5.57 -54.43
C GLY A 605 5.41 -4.70 -54.20
N ASN A 606 5.27 -3.38 -54.06
CA ASN A 606 6.38 -2.46 -53.78
C ASN A 606 6.19 -1.81 -52.40
N GLU A 607 7.29 -1.68 -51.65
CA GLU A 607 7.29 -0.93 -50.40
C GLU A 607 7.04 0.56 -50.68
N VAL A 608 6.04 1.13 -50.02
CA VAL A 608 5.69 2.56 -50.11
C VAL A 608 5.93 3.29 -48.79
N PHE A 609 6.00 2.56 -47.67
CA PHE A 609 6.36 3.07 -46.36
C PHE A 609 7.09 1.99 -45.56
N SER A 610 8.07 2.39 -44.76
CA SER A 610 8.74 1.52 -43.80
C SER A 610 9.36 2.37 -42.68
N ASP A 611 9.13 2.00 -41.44
CA ASP A 611 9.72 2.59 -40.25
C ASP A 611 9.82 1.56 -39.11
N GLY A 612 11.05 1.22 -38.71
CA GLY A 612 11.35 0.35 -37.56
C GLY A 612 12.04 1.14 -36.44
N ALA A 613 11.70 2.41 -36.27
CA ALA A 613 12.17 3.29 -35.19
C ALA A 613 13.70 3.56 -35.11
N GLU A 614 14.55 2.97 -35.95
CA GLU A 614 16.01 3.15 -35.86
C GLU A 614 16.50 4.58 -36.17
N GLY A 615 15.77 5.32 -37.00
CA GLY A 615 16.12 6.67 -37.47
C GLY A 615 15.35 7.79 -36.77
N GLU A 616 15.26 8.93 -37.48
CA GLU A 616 14.26 9.96 -37.16
C GLU A 616 12.86 9.40 -37.43
N PRO A 617 11.91 9.53 -36.50
CA PRO A 617 10.56 9.01 -36.69
C PRO A 617 9.90 9.52 -37.97
N LYS A 618 9.35 8.61 -38.78
CA LYS A 618 8.51 8.97 -39.94
C LYS A 618 7.05 9.16 -39.55
N PHE A 619 6.68 8.72 -38.34
CA PHE A 619 5.44 9.09 -37.69
C PHE A 619 5.57 10.43 -36.97
N SER A 620 4.49 11.23 -37.02
CA SER A 620 4.27 12.31 -36.06
C SER A 620 3.82 11.70 -34.74
N LEU A 621 4.61 11.89 -33.69
CA LEU A 621 4.37 11.31 -32.37
C LEU A 621 3.61 12.30 -31.48
N ASP A 622 2.58 11.82 -30.79
CA ASP A 622 1.82 12.53 -29.76
C ASP A 622 1.62 11.56 -28.58
N GLY A 623 2.56 11.57 -27.64
CA GLY A 623 2.59 10.64 -26.50
C GLY A 623 3.30 9.30 -26.75
N PHE A 624 3.27 8.78 -27.98
CA PHE A 624 4.18 7.70 -28.38
C PHE A 624 5.63 8.19 -28.34
N VAL A 625 6.58 7.31 -28.00
CA VAL A 625 8.00 7.62 -27.96
C VAL A 625 8.82 6.55 -28.65
N LYS A 626 9.97 6.94 -29.20
CA LYS A 626 11.03 6.00 -29.59
C LYS A 626 11.66 5.44 -28.31
N HIS A 627 11.68 4.11 -28.17
CA HIS A 627 12.02 3.40 -26.95
C HIS A 627 13.01 2.25 -27.22
N ASP A 628 13.81 1.81 -26.25
CA ASP A 628 14.85 0.77 -26.42
C ASP A 628 14.54 -0.53 -25.63
N GLY A 629 13.28 -0.71 -25.25
CA GLY A 629 12.78 -1.82 -24.44
C GLY A 629 13.12 -1.74 -22.95
N LYS A 630 13.66 -0.62 -22.45
CA LYS A 630 14.14 -0.51 -21.05
C LYS A 630 13.64 0.74 -20.34
N TYR A 631 13.49 0.63 -19.02
CA TYR A 631 13.32 1.78 -18.13
C TYR A 631 14.26 1.68 -16.94
N THR A 632 14.48 2.80 -16.26
CA THR A 632 15.27 2.83 -15.03
C THR A 632 14.37 3.10 -13.83
N SER A 633 14.67 2.47 -12.70
CA SER A 633 13.99 2.71 -11.42
C SER A 633 14.98 2.92 -10.28
N PRO A 634 14.67 3.78 -9.30
CA PRO A 634 15.47 3.88 -8.09
C PRO A 634 15.47 2.56 -7.31
N HIS A 635 16.61 2.25 -6.72
CA HIS A 635 16.74 1.18 -5.73
C HIS A 635 17.88 1.52 -4.76
N TYR A 636 17.76 1.06 -3.52
CA TYR A 636 18.67 1.47 -2.45
C TYR A 636 18.63 0.52 -1.26
N TYR A 637 19.64 0.60 -0.40
CA TYR A 637 19.59 -0.05 0.91
C TYR A 637 19.19 0.95 2.00
N LEU A 638 18.46 0.48 3.01
CA LEU A 638 18.31 1.15 4.29
C LEU A 638 18.96 0.28 5.38
N LEU A 639 19.86 0.90 6.14
CA LEU A 639 20.58 0.27 7.24
C LEU A 639 20.01 0.82 8.55
N GLU A 640 19.40 -0.04 9.37
CA GLU A 640 18.87 0.34 10.68
C GLU A 640 19.38 -0.61 11.78
N TRP A 641 19.43 -0.12 13.02
CA TRP A 641 19.84 -0.93 14.16
C TRP A 641 18.60 -1.30 15.00
N ARG A 642 18.33 -2.58 15.18
CA ARG A 642 17.18 -3.10 15.93
C ARG A 642 17.64 -3.72 17.26
N SER A 643 16.82 -3.52 18.29
CA SER A 643 17.11 -4.00 19.65
C SER A 643 15.88 -4.74 20.22
N HIS A 644 15.86 -4.99 21.53
CA HIS A 644 14.67 -5.51 22.25
C HIS A 644 14.15 -4.52 23.30
N ASN A 645 14.38 -3.23 23.05
CA ASN A 645 13.96 -2.12 23.91
C ASN A 645 12.74 -1.42 23.31
N GLY A 646 12.05 -0.60 24.12
CA GLY A 646 10.87 0.15 23.66
C GLY A 646 9.83 -0.77 23.03
N VAL A 647 9.24 -0.36 21.91
CA VAL A 647 8.29 -1.18 21.14
C VAL A 647 8.93 -2.44 20.53
N ASP A 648 10.23 -2.42 20.23
CA ASP A 648 10.94 -3.58 19.68
C ASP A 648 11.13 -4.69 20.73
N VAL A 649 10.67 -4.51 21.96
CA VAL A 649 10.44 -5.62 22.90
C VAL A 649 9.57 -6.72 22.28
N GLY A 650 8.65 -6.34 21.37
CA GLY A 650 7.82 -7.27 20.61
C GLY A 650 8.61 -8.28 19.79
N LEU A 651 9.80 -7.90 19.31
CA LEU A 651 10.66 -8.79 18.50
C LEU A 651 11.12 -10.02 19.28
N LYS A 652 11.24 -9.95 20.61
CA LYS A 652 11.59 -11.13 21.44
C LYS A 652 10.39 -11.90 21.99
N ASN A 653 9.19 -11.38 21.78
CA ASN A 653 7.95 -11.84 22.41
C ASN A 653 6.94 -12.27 21.34
N ILE A 654 7.32 -13.14 20.41
CA ILE A 654 6.41 -13.57 19.33
C ILE A 654 5.78 -14.92 19.72
N ARG A 655 4.51 -14.91 20.16
CA ARG A 655 3.80 -16.13 20.56
C ARG A 655 3.67 -17.14 19.41
N ARG A 656 4.19 -18.36 19.61
CA ARG A 656 4.10 -19.49 18.67
C ARG A 656 3.88 -20.79 19.43
N GLY A 657 2.65 -21.31 19.36
CA GLY A 657 2.24 -22.46 20.17
C GLY A 657 2.44 -22.18 21.66
N ALA A 658 3.13 -23.08 22.36
CA ALA A 658 3.51 -22.92 23.76
C ALA A 658 4.85 -22.19 23.99
N SER A 659 5.47 -21.66 22.92
CA SER A 659 6.77 -20.98 22.94
C SER A 659 6.63 -19.48 22.63
N LEU A 660 7.71 -18.74 22.92
CA LEU A 660 7.97 -17.41 22.35
C LEU A 660 9.15 -17.55 21.38
N MET A 661 8.93 -17.09 20.15
CA MET A 661 9.98 -16.88 19.15
C MET A 661 10.59 -15.49 19.37
N SER A 662 11.87 -15.36 19.05
CA SER A 662 12.60 -14.09 19.13
C SER A 662 13.27 -13.82 17.79
N TYR A 663 13.22 -12.57 17.35
CA TYR A 663 14.00 -12.04 16.25
C TYR A 663 15.27 -11.38 16.81
N ASP A 664 16.44 -11.67 16.27
CA ASP A 664 17.74 -11.32 16.86
C ASP A 664 18.08 -9.83 16.70
N PRO A 665 18.61 -9.13 17.73
CA PRO A 665 18.96 -7.72 17.61
C PRO A 665 20.26 -7.53 16.81
N GLY A 666 20.39 -6.38 16.13
CA GLY A 666 21.58 -6.04 15.35
C GLY A 666 21.30 -5.10 14.20
N LEU A 667 22.18 -5.13 13.20
CA LEU A 667 22.01 -4.37 11.96
C LEU A 667 21.03 -5.12 11.05
N VAL A 668 19.89 -4.51 10.76
CA VAL A 668 18.97 -5.00 9.72
C VAL A 668 19.26 -4.24 8.43
N VAL A 669 19.46 -4.99 7.34
CA VAL A 669 19.72 -4.46 6.00
C VAL A 669 18.45 -4.63 5.17
N TRP A 670 17.78 -3.54 4.85
CA TRP A 670 16.62 -3.54 3.96
C TRP A 670 17.08 -3.22 2.54
N TYR A 671 16.56 -3.93 1.55
CA TYR A 671 16.70 -3.61 0.13
C TYR A 671 15.36 -3.13 -0.42
N VAL A 672 15.34 -1.88 -0.88
CA VAL A 672 14.19 -1.21 -1.51
C VAL A 672 14.37 -1.20 -3.01
N ASP A 673 13.34 -1.61 -3.76
CA ASP A 673 13.36 -1.67 -5.22
C ASP A 673 12.08 -1.07 -5.81
N GLU A 674 12.15 0.18 -6.28
CA GLU A 674 10.98 0.89 -6.81
C GLU A 674 10.58 0.41 -8.21
N SER A 675 11.21 -0.65 -8.77
CA SER A 675 10.65 -1.35 -9.94
C SER A 675 9.42 -2.19 -9.60
N TYR A 676 9.17 -2.45 -8.32
CA TYR A 676 8.03 -3.21 -7.82
C TYR A 676 7.11 -2.32 -6.99
N ASP A 677 5.81 -2.59 -7.04
CA ASP A 677 4.77 -1.96 -6.23
C ASP A 677 4.13 -2.94 -5.23
N ASN A 678 4.64 -4.18 -5.16
CA ASN A 678 4.12 -5.25 -4.33
C ASN A 678 5.23 -6.20 -3.85
N ASN A 679 4.91 -7.04 -2.88
CA ASN A 679 5.79 -8.07 -2.30
C ASN A 679 5.27 -9.49 -2.57
N TRP A 680 4.74 -9.76 -3.77
CA TRP A 680 4.22 -11.08 -4.16
C TRP A 680 5.34 -12.08 -4.45
N THR A 681 6.06 -12.49 -3.43
CA THR A 681 7.27 -13.33 -3.53
C THR A 681 7.01 -14.72 -4.09
N GLY A 682 5.77 -15.22 -4.14
CA GLY A 682 5.43 -16.43 -4.88
C GLY A 682 5.33 -16.24 -6.40
N VAL A 683 5.11 -15.00 -6.87
CA VAL A 683 5.13 -14.62 -8.29
C VAL A 683 6.56 -14.27 -8.74
N HIS A 684 7.28 -13.52 -7.91
CA HIS A 684 8.67 -13.09 -8.17
C HIS A 684 9.58 -13.36 -6.96
N PRO A 685 9.98 -14.63 -6.71
CA PRO A 685 10.77 -14.99 -5.53
C PRO A 685 12.09 -14.22 -5.43
N GLY A 686 12.34 -13.68 -4.23
CA GLY A 686 13.50 -12.83 -3.94
C GLY A 686 13.32 -11.35 -4.28
N ASP A 687 12.30 -10.99 -5.07
CA ASP A 687 12.02 -9.62 -5.48
C ASP A 687 10.80 -9.04 -4.76
N GLY A 688 10.58 -7.74 -4.92
CA GLY A 688 9.51 -6.99 -4.23
C GLY A 688 9.99 -5.60 -3.81
N PHE A 689 9.04 -4.69 -3.57
CA PHE A 689 9.34 -3.28 -3.32
C PHE A 689 10.20 -3.07 -2.07
N LEU A 690 10.08 -3.95 -1.07
CA LEU A 690 10.82 -3.92 0.19
C LEU A 690 11.09 -5.33 0.70
N GLY A 691 12.30 -5.57 1.21
CA GLY A 691 12.57 -6.78 1.98
C GLY A 691 13.90 -6.72 2.73
N VAL A 692 13.96 -7.39 3.88
CA VAL A 692 15.16 -7.61 4.67
C VAL A 692 16.07 -8.61 3.96
N VAL A 693 17.37 -8.30 3.95
CA VAL A 693 18.40 -9.25 3.58
C VAL A 693 18.74 -10.09 4.82
N ASP A 694 18.43 -11.38 4.73
CA ASP A 694 18.68 -12.34 5.79
C ASP A 694 20.19 -12.52 6.01
N ALA A 695 20.69 -12.43 7.24
CA ALA A 695 22.08 -12.73 7.57
C ALA A 695 22.38 -14.24 7.57
N ASP A 696 21.36 -15.09 7.75
CA ASP A 696 21.49 -16.54 7.85
C ASP A 696 20.51 -17.29 6.92
N GLN A 697 20.98 -17.66 5.74
CA GLN A 697 20.14 -18.33 4.72
C GLN A 697 19.90 -19.83 5.01
N HIS A 698 20.13 -20.31 6.24
CA HIS A 698 19.90 -21.71 6.59
C HIS A 698 18.42 -21.99 6.85
N ALA A 699 17.78 -22.65 5.89
CA ALA A 699 16.37 -22.97 6.02
C ALA A 699 16.03 -23.83 7.27
N VAL A 700 15.15 -23.33 8.12
CA VAL A 700 14.60 -24.04 9.28
C VAL A 700 13.38 -24.88 8.90
N SER A 701 13.26 -26.05 9.55
CA SER A 701 12.19 -27.02 9.27
C SER A 701 11.47 -27.46 10.53
N TRP A 702 10.19 -27.81 10.36
CA TRP A 702 9.39 -28.50 11.36
C TRP A 702 9.90 -29.92 11.61
N SER A 703 9.48 -30.52 12.73
CA SER A 703 9.86 -31.89 13.13
C SER A 703 9.39 -32.98 12.17
N ASP A 704 8.44 -32.68 11.30
CA ASP A 704 7.98 -33.55 10.20
C ASP A 704 8.78 -33.39 8.90
N LYS A 705 9.77 -32.48 8.90
CA LYS A 705 10.71 -32.12 7.82
C LYS A 705 10.15 -31.19 6.75
N ASN A 706 8.96 -30.63 6.93
CA ASN A 706 8.50 -29.55 6.07
C ASN A 706 9.23 -28.25 6.44
N ILE A 707 9.56 -27.44 5.44
CA ILE A 707 10.20 -26.13 5.62
C ILE A 707 9.18 -25.19 6.28
N GLY A 708 9.62 -24.37 7.23
CA GLY A 708 8.78 -23.32 7.81
C GLY A 708 8.64 -22.14 6.85
N SER A 709 7.51 -21.43 6.89
CA SER A 709 7.29 -20.19 6.14
C SER A 709 8.32 -19.10 6.46
N THR A 710 8.35 -18.04 5.65
CA THR A 710 9.38 -16.98 5.69
C THR A 710 9.55 -16.36 7.08
N ARG A 711 8.48 -16.18 7.85
CA ARG A 711 8.53 -15.64 9.22
C ARG A 711 9.36 -16.45 10.21
N TYR A 712 9.60 -17.72 9.95
CA TYR A 712 10.49 -18.54 10.79
C TYR A 712 11.93 -18.49 10.30
N GLN A 713 12.13 -18.20 9.01
CA GLN A 713 13.46 -18.06 8.42
C GLN A 713 14.10 -16.74 8.88
N LEU A 714 13.35 -15.65 8.87
CA LEU A 714 13.88 -14.30 9.15
C LEU A 714 14.17 -13.99 10.62
N HIS A 715 14.09 -14.98 11.53
CA HIS A 715 14.29 -14.76 12.96
C HIS A 715 15.72 -14.31 13.29
N ASP A 716 16.70 -14.69 12.48
CA ASP A 716 18.11 -14.36 12.66
C ASP A 716 18.68 -13.50 11.51
N ALA A 717 17.80 -12.73 10.86
CA ALA A 717 18.17 -11.87 9.73
C ALA A 717 19.14 -10.72 10.07
N ALA A 718 19.28 -10.36 11.35
CA ALA A 718 20.12 -9.23 11.75
C ALA A 718 21.63 -9.57 11.73
N PHE A 719 22.42 -8.70 11.10
CA PHE A 719 23.88 -8.80 11.12
C PHE A 719 24.43 -8.33 12.48
N SER A 720 25.25 -9.16 13.13
CA SER A 720 25.73 -8.89 14.50
C SER A 720 27.13 -9.43 14.79
N LEU A 721 27.78 -8.85 15.81
CA LEU A 721 29.01 -9.37 16.41
C LEU A 721 28.74 -10.53 17.37
N ASP A 722 27.52 -10.57 17.90
CA ASP A 722 27.05 -11.63 18.76
C ASP A 722 26.64 -12.85 17.93
N LYS A 723 26.55 -13.98 18.62
CA LYS A 723 26.11 -15.22 17.99
C LYS A 723 24.59 -15.24 18.01
N THR A 724 23.96 -15.64 16.92
CA THR A 724 22.50 -15.80 16.86
C THR A 724 22.00 -16.75 17.95
N GLU A 725 20.79 -16.51 18.45
CA GLU A 725 20.18 -17.30 19.50
C GLU A 725 19.59 -18.61 18.96
N LYS A 726 19.40 -19.60 19.85
CA LYS A 726 18.77 -20.86 19.44
C LYS A 726 17.26 -20.74 19.52
N MET A 727 16.56 -21.20 18.50
CA MET A 727 15.10 -21.27 18.49
C MET A 727 14.57 -22.67 18.86
N PHE A 728 13.54 -22.72 19.71
CA PHE A 728 12.74 -23.92 19.95
C PHE A 728 11.25 -23.57 20.08
N LEU A 729 10.46 -23.99 19.10
CA LEU A 729 9.00 -23.81 19.09
C LEU A 729 8.32 -25.14 19.39
N ASP A 730 7.40 -25.15 20.35
CA ASP A 730 6.60 -26.30 20.73
C ASP A 730 5.12 -26.04 20.47
N TYR A 731 4.50 -26.86 19.63
CA TYR A 731 3.06 -26.92 19.44
C TYR A 731 2.59 -28.24 20.09
N PRO A 732 2.15 -28.22 21.36
CA PRO A 732 1.98 -29.44 22.15
C PRO A 732 1.06 -30.47 21.49
N GLY A 733 1.54 -31.71 21.41
CA GLY A 733 0.79 -32.81 20.79
C GLY A 733 0.70 -32.75 19.26
N GLN A 734 1.36 -31.77 18.64
CA GLN A 734 1.40 -31.56 17.19
C GLN A 734 2.85 -31.67 16.68
N PHE A 735 3.59 -30.56 16.65
CA PHE A 735 4.90 -30.44 16.00
C PHE A 735 5.86 -29.57 16.80
N THR A 736 7.14 -29.64 16.48
CA THR A 736 8.16 -28.74 17.04
C THR A 736 9.04 -28.19 15.93
N MET A 737 9.58 -26.98 16.11
CA MET A 737 10.62 -26.42 15.24
C MET A 737 11.87 -26.18 16.07
N LYS A 738 13.04 -26.44 15.49
CA LYS A 738 14.33 -26.18 16.14
C LYS A 738 15.26 -25.48 15.18
N ASP A 739 15.86 -24.41 15.66
CA ASP A 739 17.10 -23.91 15.08
C ASP A 739 18.23 -24.00 16.10
N ASN A 740 19.29 -24.69 15.71
CA ASN A 740 20.52 -24.77 16.47
C ASN A 740 21.72 -24.29 15.65
N PHE A 741 21.50 -23.99 14.38
CA PHE A 741 22.49 -23.33 13.56
C PHE A 741 22.60 -21.91 14.09
N THR A 742 23.78 -21.58 14.60
CA THR A 742 24.00 -20.30 15.24
C THR A 742 25.38 -19.85 14.85
N GLN A 743 25.50 -18.61 14.40
CA GLN A 743 26.76 -18.07 13.89
C GLN A 743 26.88 -16.57 14.19
N ARG A 744 28.09 -16.04 13.97
CA ARG A 744 28.34 -14.61 14.00
C ARG A 744 28.41 -14.13 12.56
N THR A 745 27.46 -13.32 12.14
CA THR A 745 27.41 -12.79 10.78
C THR A 745 27.46 -11.27 10.83
N PRO A 746 28.66 -10.66 11.02
CA PRO A 746 28.77 -9.22 11.13
C PRO A 746 28.90 -8.51 9.78
N LEU A 747 28.86 -9.24 8.66
CA LEU A 747 29.19 -8.71 7.33
C LEU A 747 28.08 -9.06 6.34
N PHE A 748 27.43 -8.02 5.83
CA PHE A 748 26.78 -8.06 4.53
C PHE A 748 27.82 -7.84 3.42
N ASP A 749 27.75 -8.63 2.36
CA ASP A 749 28.59 -8.53 1.17
C ASP A 749 27.71 -8.79 -0.04
N ASP A 750 27.48 -7.79 -0.89
CA ASP A 750 26.52 -7.89 -2.00
C ASP A 750 26.89 -8.94 -3.07
N SER A 751 28.10 -9.51 -3.01
CA SER A 751 28.52 -10.65 -3.83
C SER A 751 28.17 -12.03 -3.25
N ALA A 752 27.57 -12.08 -2.05
CA ALA A 752 27.09 -13.30 -1.43
C ALA A 752 25.67 -13.67 -1.93
N ASP A 753 25.32 -14.95 -1.79
CA ASP A 753 24.00 -15.47 -2.17
C ASP A 753 23.01 -15.33 -1.01
N TYR A 754 22.07 -14.38 -1.15
CA TYR A 754 20.99 -14.14 -0.20
C TYR A 754 19.64 -14.70 -0.68
N SER A 755 19.62 -15.55 -1.70
CA SER A 755 18.38 -16.08 -2.29
C SER A 755 17.64 -17.08 -1.39
N ASN A 756 18.21 -17.48 -0.26
CA ASN A 756 17.71 -18.54 0.62
C ASN A 756 17.29 -19.80 -0.17
N PRO A 757 18.24 -20.62 -0.67
CA PRO A 757 17.92 -21.71 -1.59
C PRO A 757 17.03 -22.81 -0.99
N GLY A 758 16.84 -22.83 0.34
CA GLY A 758 15.89 -23.72 1.00
C GLY A 758 14.44 -23.23 0.97
N LEU A 759 14.23 -21.91 0.89
CA LEU A 759 12.93 -21.26 0.68
C LEU A 759 13.14 -19.91 -0.04
N VAL A 760 13.00 -19.90 -1.36
CA VAL A 760 13.34 -18.74 -2.20
C VAL A 760 12.47 -17.51 -1.93
N ASP A 761 11.24 -17.71 -1.45
CA ASP A 761 10.31 -16.64 -1.06
C ASP A 761 10.85 -15.82 0.14
N ALA A 762 11.69 -16.43 0.98
CA ALA A 762 12.36 -15.79 2.11
C ALA A 762 13.69 -15.11 1.73
N GLY A 763 14.15 -15.30 0.50
CA GLY A 763 15.40 -14.73 0.01
C GLY A 763 15.27 -13.29 -0.47
N ARG A 764 16.41 -12.70 -0.83
CA ARG A 764 16.48 -11.45 -1.60
C ARG A 764 17.43 -11.56 -2.79
N ASN A 765 16.93 -11.16 -3.96
CA ASN A 765 17.73 -10.95 -5.16
C ASN A 765 18.35 -9.56 -5.07
N ILE A 766 19.65 -9.52 -4.77
CA ILE A 766 20.37 -8.26 -4.64
C ILE A 766 21.35 -8.04 -5.80
N PRO A 767 21.52 -6.80 -6.27
CA PRO A 767 22.50 -6.46 -7.29
C PRO A 767 23.93 -6.41 -6.72
N GLU A 768 24.91 -6.83 -7.53
CA GLU A 768 26.33 -6.78 -7.15
C GLU A 768 26.98 -5.44 -7.52
N TYR A 769 27.24 -4.60 -6.53
CA TYR A 769 28.00 -3.36 -6.66
C TYR A 769 29.35 -3.41 -5.92
N GLY A 770 29.71 -4.53 -5.29
CA GLY A 770 30.91 -4.72 -4.48
C GLY A 770 30.80 -4.18 -3.06
N LEU A 771 29.62 -3.71 -2.66
CA LEU A 771 29.31 -3.10 -1.37
C LEU A 771 29.37 -4.10 -0.23
N LYS A 772 29.88 -3.62 0.90
CA LYS A 772 29.98 -4.36 2.15
C LYS A 772 29.55 -3.48 3.31
N PHE A 773 28.69 -4.02 4.16
CA PHE A 773 28.27 -3.38 5.42
C PHE A 773 28.71 -4.27 6.58
N ARG A 774 29.65 -3.79 7.39
CA ARG A 774 30.21 -4.57 8.49
C ARG A 774 29.90 -3.95 9.84
N VAL A 775 29.28 -4.71 10.74
CA VAL A 775 29.23 -4.35 12.16
C VAL A 775 30.64 -4.48 12.74
N VAL A 776 31.22 -3.36 13.18
CA VAL A 776 32.59 -3.28 13.73
C VAL A 776 32.61 -2.93 15.21
N GLY A 777 31.45 -2.65 15.80
CA GLY A 777 31.27 -2.50 17.24
C GLY A 777 29.81 -2.25 17.61
N GLN A 778 29.51 -2.35 18.90
CA GLN A 778 28.24 -1.94 19.49
C GLN A 778 28.46 -1.36 20.90
N SER A 779 27.50 -0.59 21.42
CA SER A 779 27.49 -0.15 22.82
C SER A 779 27.31 -1.35 23.77
N ALA A 780 27.69 -1.18 25.04
CA ALA A 780 27.64 -2.27 26.02
C ALA A 780 26.20 -2.76 26.34
N ASP A 781 25.20 -1.91 26.10
CA ASP A 781 23.78 -2.20 26.27
C ASP A 781 23.05 -2.49 24.95
N GLY A 782 23.78 -2.55 23.82
CA GLY A 782 23.21 -2.87 22.51
C GLY A 782 22.37 -1.76 21.88
N THR A 783 22.30 -0.57 22.48
CA THR A 783 21.49 0.56 21.97
C THR A 783 22.10 1.31 20.79
N VAL A 784 23.39 1.12 20.51
CA VAL A 784 24.09 1.77 19.39
C VAL A 784 24.96 0.77 18.64
N GLY A 785 24.77 0.66 17.33
CA GLY A 785 25.62 -0.11 16.42
C GLY A 785 26.65 0.78 15.73
N LYS A 786 27.85 0.24 15.49
CA LYS A 786 28.87 0.88 14.63
C LYS A 786 29.06 0.06 13.37
N VAL A 787 28.77 0.66 12.22
CA VAL A 787 28.81 0.02 10.90
C VAL A 787 29.88 0.65 10.03
N LEU A 788 30.71 -0.18 9.40
CA LEU A 788 31.67 0.21 8.36
C LEU A 788 31.08 -0.12 6.99
N ILE A 789 30.91 0.90 6.15
CA ILE A 789 30.44 0.78 4.77
C ILE A 789 31.62 0.95 3.83
N PHE A 790 31.91 -0.04 2.96
CA PHE A 790 33.07 -0.03 2.08
C PHE A 790 32.85 -0.85 0.80
N LYS A 791 33.71 -0.66 -0.22
CA LYS A 791 33.68 -1.35 -1.51
C LYS A 791 35.07 -1.87 -1.91
#